data_AF-I0T1P7-F1
#
_entry.id   AF-I0T1P7-F1
#
_cell.length_a   1.000
_cell.length_b   1.000
_cell.length_c   1.000
_cell.angle_alpha   90.00
_cell.angle_beta   90.00
_cell.angle_gamma   90.00
#
_symmetry.space_group_name_H-M   'P 1'
#
loop_
_entity.id
_entity.type
_entity.pdbx_description
1 polymer ?
#
loop_
_entity_poly.entity_id
_entity_poly.type
_entity_poly.pdbx_seq_one_letter_code
_entity_poly.pdbx_strand_id
1 'polypeptide(L)'
;MKDIFNKRQRFSIRKFSVGVASVLIGVSLFAPTQGVLASTENNLATEVGANSERENSTPTVEKKQEAQSSSENRGDISSPSSKDTPKISTRTTELETSGEMGNNSLTTRDFVAGEDRSSTPAVRAASNPSEVKKYELTDEYAKQIKAGVIGSEGNKLDSLLLNGPQLSPEAYTDDDYLKDKEELYIYEKGGKKYVGYNSHPLLEDTDGDGIIDSKEKPDEKLKWNVSERDMIMFMELSYRDDNYIDRVLNHKKPLTESELYKKNGDRKPRYEYMMMNKELGPYWERKKSYHTSSGLDAVLYETKSDFLYLPNGTAQVLAFRGTSDAKDIKADITLGTGGNPQQGIEAENIMRELAKDKSITNLYLTGHSLGGYLVQRAMVEAYQLAYSDSRVMSPKEQLAYRNFYNNVLKKGTTFNAPKVVTSFISGREFWQKGLDSKKIAKSGKLTHYIVDNDSTIRKGVSNDSDVVINVGRTSGGHSSRSYFEADMINRRSEFISGKRISLDGTGYQDKKITTVKSVEKVGETAVYSKRGDDIIKSTTVSMKNPDTGQITKNTLEEVFKKDGAKSTVVVTPIQPSIRYEKDTTRAKDESKITEAGTPGTRTATTTYTVNSTDGNLIPHEGKPVIKPSTPTVVKVPAKDEVEYLKEGDDVVKKTITYAVNVSTGALTPTEKNEVFKKDGAKSKVVVTPIQPSIRYEKDATKAKGEAKITVAGTPGTRTVTTTYTVNSTDGNLIPHEEPAVVVPSKPTVVKVPAKDEVEYLKEGDDVVKKTTSYEVNASTGA
;
A
#
# COMPACT_ATOMS: atom_id res chain seq x y z
N MET A 1 -6.96 47.64 13.19
CA MET A 1 -7.21 49.06 13.50
C MET A 1 -6.10 49.52 14.44
N LYS A 2 -5.18 50.41 13.99
CA LYS A 2 -3.99 50.92 14.73
C LYS A 2 -2.96 49.84 15.14
N ASP A 3 -1.70 49.75 14.66
CA ASP A 3 -0.79 50.58 13.85
C ASP A 3 0.24 51.47 14.61
N ILE A 4 1.45 51.53 14.02
CA ILE A 4 2.64 52.38 14.26
C ILE A 4 3.50 52.20 15.54
N PHE A 5 4.82 52.39 15.34
CA PHE A 5 5.97 52.46 16.27
C PHE A 5 6.51 51.11 16.81
N ASN A 6 7.83 50.89 16.88
CA ASN A 6 8.92 51.86 17.03
C ASN A 6 10.13 51.55 16.12
N LYS A 7 10.70 52.56 15.43
CA LYS A 7 11.83 52.43 14.48
C LYS A 7 12.95 53.36 14.91
N ARG A 8 14.11 52.84 15.33
CA ARG A 8 15.29 53.64 15.74
C ARG A 8 16.54 53.29 14.94
N GLN A 9 16.76 54.00 13.85
CA GLN A 9 18.09 54.09 13.24
C GLN A 9 19.04 54.83 14.19
N ARG A 10 20.31 54.42 14.24
CA ARG A 10 21.40 55.17 14.86
C ARG A 10 22.44 55.47 13.79
N PHE A 11 22.53 56.72 13.36
CA PHE A 11 23.67 57.20 12.58
C PHE A 11 24.84 57.49 13.53
N SER A 12 26.07 57.18 13.11
CA SER A 12 27.29 57.68 13.74
C SER A 12 28.12 58.44 12.72
N ILE A 13 28.69 59.56 13.14
CA ILE A 13 29.33 60.54 12.25
C ILE A 13 30.81 60.17 12.09
N ARG A 14 31.24 59.82 10.88
CA ARG A 14 32.68 59.79 10.55
C ARG A 14 33.18 61.22 10.38
N LYS A 15 34.13 61.64 11.21
CA LYS A 15 34.88 62.89 11.00
C LYS A 15 35.85 62.70 9.84
N PHE A 16 35.83 63.60 8.87
CA PHE A 16 36.94 63.78 7.93
C PHE A 16 38.02 64.65 8.59
N SER A 17 39.29 64.30 8.37
CA SER A 17 40.43 65.19 8.57
C SER A 17 40.95 65.63 7.20
N VAL A 18 41.34 66.89 7.08
CA VAL A 18 41.82 67.52 5.84
C VAL A 18 43.09 68.32 6.16
N GLY A 19 44.05 68.33 5.23
CA GLY A 19 45.37 68.95 5.39
C GLY A 19 46.44 67.95 5.85
N VAL A 20 47.71 68.14 5.54
CA VAL A 20 48.36 69.35 4.99
C VAL A 20 49.08 69.03 3.67
N ALA A 21 49.05 69.98 2.73
CA ALA A 21 49.88 69.93 1.53
C ALA A 21 51.10 70.85 1.69
N SER A 22 52.28 70.37 1.28
CA SER A 22 53.53 71.14 1.27
C SER A 22 54.14 71.11 -0.13
N VAL A 23 54.25 72.29 -0.74
CA VAL A 23 55.02 72.54 -1.97
C VAL A 23 56.37 73.13 -1.56
N LEU A 24 57.46 72.78 -2.25
CA LEU A 24 58.49 73.73 -2.75
C LEU A 24 59.66 73.00 -3.46
N ILE A 25 60.07 73.60 -4.59
CA ILE A 25 61.40 73.55 -5.23
C ILE A 25 61.97 72.17 -5.63
N GLY A 26 62.20 72.00 -6.93
CA GLY A 26 63.13 71.02 -7.48
C GLY A 26 64.33 71.69 -8.15
N VAL A 27 65.33 70.89 -8.55
CA VAL A 27 66.46 71.31 -9.41
C VAL A 27 66.60 70.31 -10.56
N SER A 28 66.88 70.82 -11.75
CA SER A 28 66.83 70.11 -13.04
C SER A 28 68.08 69.30 -13.34
N LEU A 29 67.96 68.31 -14.24
CA LEU A 29 68.97 68.00 -15.26
C LEU A 29 68.34 67.27 -16.47
N PHE A 30 68.93 67.46 -17.66
CA PHE A 30 68.52 66.90 -18.96
C PHE A 30 69.11 65.46 -19.14
N ALA A 31 68.82 64.62 -20.15
CA ALA A 31 68.47 64.86 -21.56
C ALA A 31 67.66 63.68 -22.20
N PRO A 32 67.22 63.75 -23.48
CA PRO A 32 66.12 62.92 -24.02
C PRO A 32 66.47 61.94 -25.17
N THR A 33 65.48 61.16 -25.64
CA THR A 33 65.19 60.99 -27.08
C THR A 33 63.72 60.61 -27.35
N GLN A 34 63.26 60.92 -28.58
CA GLN A 34 61.95 60.70 -29.24
C GLN A 34 61.45 59.22 -29.18
N GLY A 35 60.20 58.82 -29.51
CA GLY A 35 58.98 59.43 -30.09
C GLY A 35 58.10 58.28 -30.67
N VAL A 36 56.90 58.42 -31.26
CA VAL A 36 55.94 59.54 -31.46
C VAL A 36 54.56 58.95 -31.88
N LEU A 37 53.43 59.56 -31.47
CA LEU A 37 52.00 59.38 -31.90
C LEU A 37 51.40 57.93 -31.99
N ALA A 38 50.17 57.58 -31.56
CA ALA A 38 48.90 58.22 -31.17
C ALA A 38 47.81 58.38 -32.26
N SER A 39 46.76 57.54 -32.16
CA SER A 39 45.34 57.81 -32.49
C SER A 39 44.46 56.66 -31.90
N THR A 40 43.30 56.82 -31.26
CA THR A 40 42.11 57.68 -31.53
C THR A 40 41.32 57.13 -32.74
N GLU A 41 40.05 56.70 -32.66
CA GLU A 41 39.09 56.68 -31.54
C GLU A 41 37.83 55.80 -31.80
N ASN A 42 37.07 55.50 -30.73
CA ASN A 42 35.60 55.46 -30.60
C ASN A 42 34.62 54.69 -31.55
N ASN A 43 33.63 54.06 -30.87
CA ASN A 43 32.19 53.98 -31.19
C ASN A 43 31.67 53.09 -32.35
N LEU A 44 30.40 52.66 -32.39
CA LEU A 44 29.37 52.33 -31.36
C LEU A 44 28.14 51.74 -32.10
N ALA A 45 27.25 51.01 -31.39
CA ALA A 45 25.84 50.73 -31.76
C ALA A 45 25.65 49.62 -32.86
N THR A 46 24.75 48.62 -32.70
CA THR A 46 23.26 48.66 -32.88
C THR A 46 22.88 48.42 -34.36
N GLU A 47 22.02 47.46 -34.77
CA GLU A 47 21.14 46.50 -34.07
C GLU A 47 20.77 45.29 -34.97
N VAL A 48 19.79 44.47 -34.56
CA VAL A 48 18.81 43.64 -35.35
C VAL A 48 19.15 43.28 -36.82
N GLY A 49 19.01 42.03 -37.31
CA GLY A 49 18.46 40.78 -36.74
C GLY A 49 17.74 39.91 -37.81
N ALA A 50 17.13 38.80 -37.38
CA ALA A 50 16.19 37.93 -38.12
C ALA A 50 16.68 37.04 -39.32
N ASN A 51 16.71 35.73 -39.04
CA ASN A 51 16.07 34.62 -39.77
C ASN A 51 16.15 34.48 -41.32
N SER A 52 16.86 33.43 -41.80
CA SER A 52 16.34 32.32 -42.63
C SER A 52 17.46 31.27 -42.77
N GLU A 53 17.37 30.05 -42.26
CA GLU A 53 16.61 28.87 -42.73
C GLU A 53 17.03 28.26 -44.09
N ARG A 54 17.21 26.93 -44.04
CA ARG A 54 17.25 25.89 -45.08
C ARG A 54 18.49 25.60 -45.94
N GLU A 55 18.95 24.35 -45.76
CA GLU A 55 19.25 23.32 -46.77
C GLU A 55 20.37 23.57 -47.82
N ASN A 56 21.17 22.60 -48.28
CA ASN A 56 21.54 21.22 -47.93
C ASN A 56 22.12 20.64 -49.25
N SER A 57 23.39 20.23 -49.31
CA SER A 57 23.88 19.21 -50.26
C SER A 57 25.36 18.84 -50.03
N THR A 58 25.65 17.55 -50.04
CA THR A 58 27.00 16.95 -50.08
C THR A 58 27.58 16.97 -51.50
N PRO A 59 28.90 16.72 -51.66
CA PRO A 59 29.27 15.48 -52.35
C PRO A 59 30.49 14.73 -51.75
N THR A 60 30.21 13.64 -51.04
CA THR A 60 30.51 12.26 -51.49
C THR A 60 31.83 11.96 -52.24
N VAL A 61 32.76 11.28 -51.54
CA VAL A 61 33.55 10.08 -51.98
C VAL A 61 34.77 10.35 -52.93
N GLU A 62 35.91 9.61 -52.90
CA GLU A 62 36.18 8.18 -52.57
C GLU A 62 37.58 7.84 -52.00
N LYS A 63 37.65 6.90 -51.01
CA LYS A 63 38.68 5.85 -50.67
C LYS A 63 40.21 6.14 -50.71
N LYS A 64 41.12 5.37 -50.08
CA LYS A 64 41.15 4.11 -49.28
C LYS A 64 42.25 4.28 -48.17
N GLN A 65 42.75 3.32 -47.36
CA GLN A 65 42.64 1.85 -47.31
C GLN A 65 42.47 1.28 -45.87
N GLU A 66 42.34 -0.04 -45.78
CA GLU A 66 42.05 -0.93 -44.66
C GLU A 66 43.27 -1.45 -43.87
N ALA A 67 43.00 -2.01 -42.68
CA ALA A 67 43.34 -3.42 -42.38
C ALA A 67 42.33 -4.00 -41.36
N GLN A 68 41.82 -5.23 -41.57
CA GLN A 68 40.74 -5.84 -40.76
C GLN A 68 40.65 -7.37 -40.98
N SER A 69 40.39 -8.15 -39.92
CA SER A 69 39.86 -9.55 -39.92
C SER A 69 39.43 -9.93 -38.47
N SER A 70 38.28 -10.52 -38.10
CA SER A 70 37.38 -11.59 -38.65
C SER A 70 37.82 -13.01 -38.23
N SER A 71 37.21 -13.64 -37.20
CA SER A 71 36.10 -14.63 -37.26
C SER A 71 36.57 -16.09 -37.47
N GLU A 72 35.92 -17.20 -37.06
CA GLU A 72 34.52 -17.52 -36.68
C GLU A 72 34.41 -18.69 -35.64
N ASN A 73 33.16 -19.02 -35.25
CA ASN A 73 32.57 -20.38 -35.08
C ASN A 73 32.38 -21.03 -33.66
N ARG A 74 31.52 -22.06 -33.64
CA ARG A 74 30.81 -22.72 -32.51
C ARG A 74 31.65 -23.70 -31.66
N GLY A 75 31.22 -23.92 -30.42
CA GLY A 75 31.58 -25.07 -29.59
C GLY A 75 30.73 -25.16 -28.31
N ASP A 76 30.38 -26.37 -27.87
CA ASP A 76 29.47 -26.67 -26.75
C ASP A 76 30.19 -27.39 -25.59
N ILE A 77 29.54 -27.42 -24.40
CA ILE A 77 29.70 -28.42 -23.30
C ILE A 77 30.96 -28.38 -22.38
N SER A 78 30.66 -28.16 -21.09
CA SER A 78 31.19 -28.74 -19.83
C SER A 78 32.68 -28.79 -19.44
N SER A 79 32.88 -28.73 -18.12
CA SER A 79 34.13 -28.84 -17.36
C SER A 79 34.79 -30.23 -17.38
N PRO A 80 36.11 -30.28 -17.10
CA PRO A 80 36.74 -31.36 -16.34
C PRO A 80 37.28 -30.88 -14.97
N SER A 81 37.79 -31.79 -14.14
CA SER A 81 38.17 -31.50 -12.75
C SER A 81 39.37 -32.32 -12.23
N SER A 82 40.23 -31.64 -11.45
CA SER A 82 41.08 -32.16 -10.35
C SER A 82 42.39 -32.93 -10.63
N LYS A 83 43.26 -32.87 -9.59
CA LYS A 83 44.49 -33.66 -9.28
C LYS A 83 45.78 -33.19 -9.99
N ASP A 84 46.95 -33.22 -9.35
CA ASP A 84 47.40 -34.08 -8.23
C ASP A 84 47.91 -33.38 -6.93
N THR A 85 48.12 -34.21 -5.89
CA THR A 85 48.66 -33.92 -4.54
C THR A 85 50.16 -34.41 -4.47
N PRO A 86 50.83 -34.81 -3.34
CA PRO A 86 50.48 -34.88 -1.90
C PRO A 86 51.56 -34.39 -0.87
N LYS A 87 51.17 -34.32 0.41
CA LYS A 87 51.85 -35.06 1.50
C LYS A 87 50.93 -35.27 2.72
N ILE A 88 51.20 -36.32 3.50
CA ILE A 88 50.27 -36.94 4.49
C ILE A 88 50.96 -37.13 5.86
N SER A 89 50.22 -36.92 6.97
CA SER A 89 50.41 -37.41 8.37
C SER A 89 49.31 -36.84 9.29
N THR A 90 49.05 -37.27 10.54
CA THR A 90 48.52 -38.56 11.09
C THR A 90 48.35 -38.40 12.62
N ARG A 91 47.38 -38.97 13.37
CA ARG A 91 46.19 -39.82 13.09
C ARG A 91 45.31 -39.91 14.36
N THR A 92 43.96 -39.94 14.23
CA THR A 92 42.96 -40.43 15.23
C THR A 92 42.82 -39.65 16.57
N THR A 93 41.74 -39.77 17.37
CA THR A 93 40.63 -40.76 17.40
C THR A 93 39.29 -40.13 17.86
N GLU A 94 38.16 -40.69 17.46
CA GLU A 94 36.82 -40.43 18.01
C GLU A 94 36.46 -41.43 19.13
N LEU A 95 35.56 -41.05 20.05
CA LEU A 95 34.56 -41.94 20.65
C LEU A 95 33.53 -41.14 21.49
N GLU A 96 32.26 -41.51 21.39
CA GLU A 96 31.17 -40.98 22.22
C GLU A 96 31.03 -41.74 23.55
N THR A 97 30.57 -41.10 24.63
CA THR A 97 29.42 -41.56 25.43
C THR A 97 29.04 -40.61 26.58
N SER A 98 27.72 -40.55 26.86
CA SER A 98 27.03 -40.47 28.16
C SER A 98 27.67 -39.73 29.37
N GLY A 99 26.93 -38.77 29.94
CA GLY A 99 27.15 -38.26 31.31
C GLY A 99 26.17 -37.16 31.72
N GLU A 100 25.54 -37.29 32.90
CA GLU A 100 24.54 -36.35 33.43
C GLU A 100 25.01 -35.69 34.74
N MET A 101 24.61 -34.43 34.95
CA MET A 101 24.62 -33.66 36.22
C MET A 101 25.93 -33.48 37.02
N GLY A 102 26.26 -32.22 37.33
CA GLY A 102 27.26 -31.87 38.35
C GLY A 102 27.54 -30.36 38.46
N ASN A 103 27.18 -29.75 39.59
CA ASN A 103 27.45 -28.34 39.89
C ASN A 103 28.70 -28.18 40.79
N ASN A 104 29.15 -26.93 40.98
CA ASN A 104 30.17 -26.45 41.94
C ASN A 104 31.65 -26.58 41.50
N SER A 105 32.60 -25.71 41.88
CA SER A 105 32.55 -24.32 42.43
C SER A 105 33.99 -23.77 42.58
N LEU A 106 34.20 -22.44 42.40
CA LEU A 106 35.40 -21.63 42.76
C LEU A 106 36.74 -22.05 42.09
N THR A 107 37.74 -21.19 41.84
CA THR A 107 38.10 -19.83 42.31
C THR A 107 38.88 -19.12 41.18
N THR A 108 38.91 -17.79 41.02
CA THR A 108 39.92 -16.84 41.60
C THR A 108 39.55 -15.45 41.02
N ARG A 109 39.10 -14.47 41.82
CA ARG A 109 39.86 -13.31 42.38
C ARG A 109 40.70 -12.52 41.36
N ASP A 110 40.75 -11.18 41.32
CA ASP A 110 40.03 -10.04 41.96
C ASP A 110 40.20 -8.82 40.98
N PHE A 111 39.75 -7.57 41.15
CA PHE A 111 39.46 -6.71 42.31
C PHE A 111 38.35 -5.65 42.01
N VAL A 112 37.55 -5.38 43.05
CA VAL A 112 36.84 -4.14 43.44
C VAL A 112 36.82 -2.90 42.52
N ALA A 113 35.61 -2.43 42.22
CA ALA A 113 35.25 -1.00 42.17
C ALA A 113 34.15 -0.74 43.22
N GLY A 114 34.24 0.37 43.97
CA GLY A 114 33.32 0.65 45.08
C GLY A 114 32.06 1.41 44.65
N GLU A 115 30.89 0.97 45.14
CA GLU A 115 29.73 1.87 45.26
C GLU A 115 30.00 2.90 46.36
N ASP A 116 29.46 4.11 46.19
CA ASP A 116 29.08 4.95 47.32
C ASP A 116 27.68 5.53 47.06
N ARG A 117 26.80 5.49 48.07
CA ARG A 117 25.37 5.84 47.95
C ARG A 117 24.99 6.84 49.02
N SER A 118 24.43 7.98 48.60
CA SER A 118 23.75 8.91 49.51
C SER A 118 22.48 9.49 48.88
N SER A 119 21.34 9.17 49.48
CA SER A 119 20.02 9.76 49.20
C SER A 119 19.90 11.11 49.95
N THR A 120 18.96 12.03 49.72
CA THR A 120 17.53 12.00 49.33
C THR A 120 17.10 13.49 49.11
N PRO A 121 15.83 13.92 48.89
CA PRO A 121 14.58 13.23 48.57
C PRO A 121 13.89 13.77 47.29
N ALA A 122 12.63 13.40 47.05
CA ALA A 122 11.88 13.70 45.82
C ALA A 122 11.31 15.13 45.73
N VAL A 123 11.26 15.65 44.50
CA VAL A 123 10.36 16.75 44.07
C VAL A 123 9.44 16.21 42.97
N ARG A 124 8.12 16.31 43.14
CA ARG A 124 7.13 15.98 42.10
C ARG A 124 6.90 17.17 41.16
N ALA A 125 7.41 17.13 39.94
CA ALA A 125 6.91 17.94 38.82
C ALA A 125 7.37 17.34 37.48
N ALA A 126 6.57 17.53 36.43
CA ALA A 126 6.78 17.12 35.04
C ALA A 126 6.97 15.61 34.79
N SER A 127 6.06 15.04 34.00
CA SER A 127 6.26 13.76 33.31
C SER A 127 7.45 13.86 32.35
N ASN A 128 8.33 12.84 32.34
CA ASN A 128 9.31 12.68 31.27
C ASN A 128 8.62 12.67 29.89
N PRO A 129 9.27 13.18 28.83
CA PRO A 129 8.71 13.14 27.48
C PRO A 129 8.48 11.69 27.05
N SER A 130 7.38 11.46 26.32
CA SER A 130 6.99 10.14 25.84
C SER A 130 8.12 9.46 25.07
N GLU A 131 8.42 8.22 25.41
CA GLU A 131 9.38 7.40 24.67
C GLU A 131 8.91 7.28 23.21
N VAL A 132 9.73 7.77 22.29
CA VAL A 132 9.34 7.93 20.88
C VAL A 132 9.36 6.56 20.22
N LYS A 133 8.17 6.05 19.89
CA LYS A 133 8.02 4.74 19.24
C LYS A 133 8.78 4.72 17.91
N LYS A 134 9.82 3.88 17.84
CA LYS A 134 10.52 3.52 16.60
C LYS A 134 9.93 2.25 15.99
N TYR A 135 10.05 2.12 14.68
CA TYR A 135 9.69 0.97 13.87
C TYR A 135 10.78 0.77 12.81
N GLU A 136 11.12 -0.48 12.52
CA GLU A 136 12.02 -0.81 11.40
C GLU A 136 11.39 -0.45 10.04
N LEU A 137 12.22 -0.29 9.02
CA LEU A 137 11.76 -0.16 7.64
C LEU A 137 11.01 -1.43 7.22
N THR A 138 9.92 -1.24 6.48
CA THR A 138 9.15 -2.31 5.81
C THR A 138 8.94 -1.91 4.36
N ASP A 139 8.67 -2.84 3.44
CA ASP A 139 8.37 -2.50 2.04
C ASP A 139 7.18 -1.52 1.91
N GLU A 140 6.25 -1.56 2.85
CA GLU A 140 5.10 -0.65 2.89
C GLU A 140 5.51 0.76 3.35
N TYR A 141 6.39 0.88 4.34
CA TYR A 141 7.00 2.17 4.67
C TYR A 141 7.92 2.69 3.57
N ALA A 142 8.66 1.82 2.86
CA ALA A 142 9.50 2.22 1.73
C ALA A 142 8.68 2.84 0.58
N LYS A 143 7.54 2.24 0.22
CA LYS A 143 6.56 2.83 -0.72
C LYS A 143 6.06 4.20 -0.22
N GLN A 144 5.72 4.31 1.06
CA GLN A 144 5.20 5.54 1.65
C GLN A 144 6.25 6.67 1.73
N ILE A 145 7.54 6.34 1.93
CA ILE A 145 8.66 7.27 1.78
C ILE A 145 8.81 7.70 0.33
N LYS A 146 8.88 6.74 -0.61
CA LYS A 146 9.06 6.98 -2.05
C LYS A 146 7.95 7.86 -2.65
N ALA A 147 6.73 7.74 -2.13
CA ALA A 147 5.60 8.59 -2.49
C ALA A 147 5.53 9.93 -1.75
N GLY A 148 6.42 10.21 -0.79
CA GLY A 148 6.42 11.41 0.04
C GLY A 148 5.30 11.45 1.09
N VAL A 149 4.64 10.32 1.37
CA VAL A 149 3.60 10.20 2.41
C VAL A 149 4.25 10.30 3.79
N ILE A 150 5.31 9.53 4.03
CA ILE A 150 6.20 9.68 5.19
C ILE A 150 7.39 10.56 4.79
N GLY A 151 7.84 11.42 5.71
CA GLY A 151 8.91 12.39 5.49
C GLY A 151 9.63 12.77 6.78
N SER A 152 10.54 13.74 6.73
CA SER A 152 11.16 14.33 7.91
C SER A 152 10.22 15.34 8.60
N GLU A 153 10.51 15.70 9.85
CA GLU A 153 9.72 16.70 10.59
C GLU A 153 9.69 18.06 9.87
N GLY A 154 8.59 18.80 10.06
CA GLY A 154 8.38 20.11 9.44
C GLY A 154 7.97 20.07 7.96
N ASN A 155 7.28 18.99 7.53
CA ASN A 155 6.84 18.79 6.14
C ASN A 155 8.00 18.79 5.11
N LYS A 156 9.18 18.30 5.51
CA LYS A 156 10.34 18.19 4.63
C LYS A 156 10.49 16.77 4.08
N LEU A 157 10.90 16.65 2.83
CA LEU A 157 11.15 15.37 2.16
C LEU A 157 12.57 15.36 1.60
N ASP A 158 13.23 14.21 1.67
CA ASP A 158 14.54 14.06 1.04
C ASP A 158 14.41 13.73 -0.45
N SER A 159 15.05 14.55 -1.29
CA SER A 159 15.08 14.35 -2.74
C SER A 159 15.66 13.00 -3.18
N LEU A 160 16.61 12.41 -2.46
CA LEU A 160 17.22 11.14 -2.85
C LEU A 160 16.22 10.00 -2.65
N LEU A 161 15.56 9.96 -1.49
CA LEU A 161 14.51 8.96 -1.20
C LEU A 161 13.29 9.11 -2.13
N LEU A 162 12.98 10.33 -2.57
CA LEU A 162 11.92 10.58 -3.56
C LEU A 162 12.31 10.19 -4.99
N ASN A 163 13.55 10.45 -5.42
CA ASN A 163 13.95 10.34 -6.84
C ASN A 163 14.75 9.07 -7.18
N GLY A 164 15.46 8.49 -6.20
CA GLY A 164 16.29 7.28 -6.35
C GLY A 164 15.47 5.98 -6.53
N PRO A 165 16.07 4.80 -6.35
CA PRO A 165 15.32 3.54 -6.31
C PRO A 165 14.28 3.53 -5.17
N GLN A 166 13.32 2.61 -5.23
CA GLN A 166 12.49 2.32 -4.05
C GLN A 166 13.29 1.39 -3.14
N LEU A 167 13.45 1.79 -1.87
CA LEU A 167 14.09 0.98 -0.83
C LEU A 167 13.35 -0.36 -0.60
N SER A 168 14.05 -1.34 -0.03
CA SER A 168 13.49 -2.57 0.51
C SER A 168 14.32 -3.06 1.71
N PRO A 169 13.72 -3.54 2.82
CA PRO A 169 14.42 -3.73 4.10
C PRO A 169 15.67 -4.61 4.11
N GLU A 170 15.82 -5.53 3.15
CA GLU A 170 16.96 -6.44 3.04
C GLU A 170 17.91 -6.10 1.88
N ALA A 171 17.66 -4.99 1.16
CA ALA A 171 18.51 -4.51 0.08
C ALA A 171 19.74 -3.75 0.61
N TYR A 172 20.80 -3.75 -0.21
CA TYR A 172 21.98 -2.90 -0.08
C TYR A 172 21.90 -1.91 -1.25
N THR A 173 21.47 -0.68 -0.99
CA THR A 173 21.04 0.24 -2.07
C THR A 173 22.15 1.20 -2.52
N ASP A 174 23.29 1.18 -1.82
CA ASP A 174 24.59 1.60 -2.32
C ASP A 174 25.70 0.60 -1.91
N ASP A 175 26.96 0.97 -2.06
CA ASP A 175 28.12 0.08 -1.99
C ASP A 175 28.79 0.02 -0.58
N ASP A 176 28.14 0.55 0.48
CA ASP A 176 28.72 0.60 1.84
C ASP A 176 28.64 -0.72 2.64
N TYR A 177 27.76 -1.65 2.28
CA TYR A 177 27.45 -2.95 2.94
C TYR A 177 26.50 -2.93 4.16
N LEU A 178 25.65 -1.91 4.34
CA LEU A 178 24.49 -1.91 5.25
C LEU A 178 23.18 -2.19 4.52
N LYS A 179 22.17 -2.67 5.26
CA LYS A 179 20.82 -2.82 4.72
C LYS A 179 19.97 -1.60 4.97
N ASP A 180 19.07 -1.25 4.04
CA ASP A 180 18.16 -0.09 4.14
C ASP A 180 17.46 0.06 5.51
N LYS A 181 17.12 -1.06 6.18
CA LYS A 181 16.47 -1.08 7.51
C LYS A 181 17.38 -0.82 8.71
N GLU A 182 18.68 -1.07 8.56
CA GLU A 182 19.72 -0.81 9.57
C GLU A 182 20.09 0.68 9.55
N GLU A 183 19.95 1.29 8.38
CA GLU A 183 20.20 2.71 8.12
C GLU A 183 19.00 3.60 8.43
N LEU A 184 17.80 3.21 8.00
CA LEU A 184 16.61 4.06 8.02
C LEU A 184 15.51 3.43 8.89
N TYR A 185 14.98 4.23 9.82
CA TYR A 185 13.88 3.83 10.71
C TYR A 185 12.70 4.80 10.61
N ILE A 186 11.50 4.31 10.96
CA ILE A 186 10.32 5.14 11.11
C ILE A 186 10.11 5.47 12.60
N TYR A 187 9.68 6.68 12.92
CA TYR A 187 9.26 7.02 14.29
C TYR A 187 7.94 7.79 14.33
N GLU A 188 7.17 7.63 15.40
CA GLU A 188 5.88 8.30 15.57
C GLU A 188 5.94 9.42 16.63
N LYS A 189 5.49 10.62 16.26
CA LYS A 189 5.45 11.81 17.12
C LYS A 189 4.15 12.58 16.87
N GLY A 190 3.30 12.67 17.89
CA GLY A 190 2.00 13.33 17.80
C GLY A 190 1.03 12.66 16.82
N GLY A 191 1.04 11.33 16.72
CA GLY A 191 0.19 10.56 15.82
C GLY A 191 0.59 10.61 14.34
N LYS A 192 1.74 11.22 14.02
CA LYS A 192 2.33 11.24 12.67
C LYS A 192 3.63 10.44 12.65
N LYS A 193 3.86 9.72 11.55
CA LYS A 193 5.09 8.96 11.28
C LYS A 193 6.08 9.80 10.48
N TYR A 194 7.36 9.68 10.81
CA TYR A 194 8.47 10.39 10.18
C TYR A 194 9.64 9.46 9.88
N VAL A 195 10.47 9.83 8.90
CA VAL A 195 11.77 9.21 8.62
C VAL A 195 12.79 9.68 9.65
N GLY A 196 13.48 8.73 10.27
CA GLY A 196 14.72 8.93 11.03
C GLY A 196 15.87 8.12 10.42
N TYR A 197 17.08 8.59 10.66
CA TYR A 197 18.30 8.08 10.04
C TYR A 197 19.29 7.63 11.12
N ASN A 198 19.98 6.52 10.86
CA ASN A 198 21.23 6.09 11.50
C ASN A 198 22.39 6.32 10.51
N SER A 199 22.12 6.13 9.21
CA SER A 199 22.87 6.56 8.02
C SER A 199 21.84 6.87 6.91
N HIS A 200 22.27 7.26 5.70
CA HIS A 200 21.38 7.52 4.57
C HIS A 200 21.57 6.45 3.48
N PRO A 201 20.56 5.60 3.18
CA PRO A 201 20.68 4.37 2.36
C PRO A 201 20.79 4.59 0.84
N LEU A 202 21.47 5.68 0.45
CA LEU A 202 21.89 6.02 -0.90
C LEU A 202 23.22 6.79 -0.88
N LEU A 203 23.95 6.86 0.24
CA LEU A 203 25.22 7.57 0.39
C LEU A 203 26.17 6.69 1.20
N GLU A 204 27.22 6.17 0.57
CA GLU A 204 28.16 5.24 1.23
C GLU A 204 28.96 5.88 2.40
N ASP A 205 28.87 7.20 2.54
CA ASP A 205 29.61 8.11 3.41
C ASP A 205 28.63 9.27 3.67
N THR A 206 27.80 9.12 4.70
CA THR A 206 26.61 9.97 4.90
C THR A 206 26.99 11.39 5.34
N ASP A 207 28.03 11.55 6.16
CA ASP A 207 28.44 12.83 6.71
C ASP A 207 29.63 13.51 6.02
N GLY A 208 30.31 12.81 5.10
CA GLY A 208 31.32 13.37 4.19
C GLY A 208 32.77 13.29 4.68
N ASP A 209 33.04 12.74 5.88
CA ASP A 209 34.39 12.71 6.42
C ASP A 209 35.37 11.79 5.67
N GLY A 210 34.87 10.93 4.78
CA GLY A 210 35.61 10.01 3.93
C GLY A 210 35.57 8.54 4.38
N ILE A 211 35.21 8.25 5.63
CA ILE A 211 34.94 6.89 6.11
C ILE A 211 33.60 6.42 5.52
N ILE A 212 33.39 5.11 5.39
CA ILE A 212 32.09 4.56 4.98
C ILE A 212 31.30 4.11 6.20
N ASP A 213 29.98 4.30 6.16
CA ASP A 213 29.14 4.21 7.36
C ASP A 213 29.20 2.82 8.03
N SER A 214 29.42 1.74 7.30
CA SER A 214 29.60 0.37 7.82
C SER A 214 30.89 0.16 8.63
N LYS A 215 31.87 1.06 8.53
CA LYS A 215 33.13 1.03 9.30
C LYS A 215 33.10 1.94 10.53
N GLU A 216 32.02 2.69 10.72
CA GLU A 216 31.81 3.61 11.84
C GLU A 216 31.02 2.98 12.98
N LYS A 217 31.10 3.58 14.18
CA LYS A 217 30.19 3.20 15.27
C LYS A 217 28.78 3.75 14.99
N PRO A 218 27.71 3.10 15.49
CA PRO A 218 26.33 3.54 15.25
C PRO A 218 25.98 4.97 15.69
N ASP A 219 26.81 5.61 16.52
CA ASP A 219 26.66 7.01 16.89
C ASP A 219 27.65 7.96 16.20
N GLU A 220 28.53 7.48 15.32
CA GLU A 220 29.51 8.31 14.60
C GLU A 220 29.03 8.73 13.20
N LYS A 221 28.35 7.83 12.46
CA LYS A 221 27.76 7.91 11.08
C LYS A 221 27.05 9.21 10.62
N LEU A 222 26.85 10.18 11.52
CA LEU A 222 26.14 11.45 11.29
C LEU A 222 26.89 12.62 11.97
N LYS A 223 28.20 12.51 12.23
CA LYS A 223 28.96 13.37 13.17
C LYS A 223 30.48 13.52 12.84
N TRP A 224 30.85 13.77 11.58
CA TRP A 224 32.19 14.07 11.06
C TRP A 224 33.37 13.78 12.00
N ASN A 225 34.09 12.69 11.76
CA ASN A 225 35.27 12.29 12.51
C ASN A 225 36.49 13.14 12.11
N VAL A 226 36.66 14.29 12.79
CA VAL A 226 37.66 15.31 12.43
C VAL A 226 39.08 14.75 12.44
N SER A 227 39.64 14.61 11.23
CA SER A 227 40.93 13.98 10.95
C SER A 227 42.10 14.98 10.92
N GLU A 228 43.33 14.49 10.97
CA GLU A 228 44.53 15.34 10.75
C GLU A 228 44.55 15.95 9.34
N ARG A 229 43.93 15.27 8.37
CA ARG A 229 43.74 15.78 7.01
C ARG A 229 42.84 17.02 7.00
N ASP A 230 41.78 17.03 7.81
CA ASP A 230 40.93 18.21 8.01
C ASP A 230 41.68 19.34 8.72
N MET A 231 42.56 19.02 9.68
CA MET A 231 43.44 20.00 10.31
C MET A 231 44.35 20.70 9.29
N ILE A 232 44.91 19.98 8.31
CA ILE A 232 45.68 20.57 7.20
C ILE A 232 44.79 21.53 6.37
N MET A 233 43.55 21.13 6.06
CA MET A 233 42.63 21.95 5.27
C MET A 233 42.23 23.25 5.98
N PHE A 234 41.70 23.17 7.21
CA PHE A 234 41.26 24.35 7.97
C PHE A 234 42.45 25.28 8.32
N MET A 235 43.65 24.72 8.50
CA MET A 235 44.88 25.50 8.65
C MET A 235 45.16 26.37 7.41
N GLU A 236 45.20 25.81 6.20
CA GLU A 236 45.49 26.62 4.99
C GLU A 236 44.32 27.55 4.61
N LEU A 237 43.07 27.13 4.85
CA LEU A 237 41.90 27.96 4.63
C LEU A 237 41.91 29.22 5.52
N SER A 238 42.46 29.14 6.74
CA SER A 238 42.61 30.30 7.65
C SER A 238 43.57 31.40 7.15
N TYR A 239 44.36 31.16 6.09
CA TYR A 239 45.19 32.20 5.46
C TYR A 239 44.43 33.05 4.43
N ARG A 240 43.13 32.82 4.25
CA ARG A 240 42.24 33.57 3.34
C ARG A 240 41.39 34.60 4.10
N ASP A 241 40.76 35.53 3.38
CA ASP A 241 39.78 36.44 3.97
C ASP A 241 38.39 35.79 4.07
N ASP A 242 37.56 36.32 4.96
CA ASP A 242 36.19 35.86 5.23
C ASP A 242 35.36 35.58 3.97
N ASN A 243 35.39 36.47 2.97
CA ASN A 243 34.56 36.30 1.77
C ASN A 243 35.05 35.14 0.90
N TYR A 244 36.38 34.94 0.84
CA TYR A 244 36.96 33.81 0.15
C TYR A 244 36.69 32.49 0.88
N ILE A 245 36.76 32.49 2.22
CA ILE A 245 36.38 31.31 3.03
C ILE A 245 34.91 30.94 2.81
N ASP A 246 34.00 31.92 2.88
CA ASP A 246 32.57 31.72 2.64
C ASP A 246 32.30 31.30 1.17
N ARG A 247 33.14 31.73 0.22
CA ARG A 247 33.07 31.28 -1.18
C ARG A 247 33.54 29.84 -1.34
N VAL A 248 34.59 29.41 -0.63
CA VAL A 248 35.08 28.01 -0.64
C VAL A 248 34.07 27.07 -0.01
N LEU A 249 33.49 27.43 1.14
CA LEU A 249 32.51 26.58 1.82
C LEU A 249 31.11 26.58 1.18
N ASN A 250 30.89 27.31 0.08
CA ASN A 250 29.60 27.32 -0.61
C ASN A 250 29.48 26.17 -1.64
N HIS A 251 29.06 24.97 -1.21
CA HIS A 251 28.82 23.83 -2.11
C HIS A 251 27.80 24.10 -3.22
N LYS A 252 26.83 25.01 -3.00
CA LYS A 252 25.77 25.34 -3.98
C LYS A 252 26.30 26.12 -5.19
N LYS A 253 27.56 26.55 -5.15
CA LYS A 253 28.29 27.15 -6.26
C LYS A 253 29.65 26.45 -6.37
N PRO A 254 29.80 25.42 -7.22
CA PRO A 254 31.11 24.83 -7.49
C PRO A 254 32.16 25.90 -7.83
N LEU A 255 33.39 25.76 -7.36
CA LEU A 255 34.50 26.66 -7.71
C LEU A 255 34.97 26.44 -9.15
N THR A 256 35.06 27.52 -9.92
CA THR A 256 35.74 27.54 -11.23
C THR A 256 37.23 27.88 -11.08
N GLU A 257 38.07 27.45 -12.03
CA GLU A 257 39.52 27.73 -11.96
C GLU A 257 39.83 29.25 -11.91
N SER A 258 38.99 30.07 -12.54
CA SER A 258 39.03 31.55 -12.50
C SER A 258 38.74 32.17 -11.13
N GLU A 259 38.06 31.45 -10.23
CA GLU A 259 37.78 31.90 -8.86
C GLU A 259 38.82 31.38 -7.85
N LEU A 260 39.70 30.47 -8.24
CA LEU A 260 40.71 29.91 -7.35
C LEU A 260 41.80 30.92 -7.04
N TYR A 261 42.15 31.06 -5.75
CA TYR A 261 43.22 31.95 -5.31
C TYR A 261 44.53 31.60 -6.01
N LYS A 262 45.26 32.62 -6.46
CA LYS A 262 46.54 32.53 -7.15
C LYS A 262 47.43 33.64 -6.60
N LYS A 263 48.60 33.32 -6.06
CA LYS A 263 49.57 34.33 -5.61
C LYS A 263 50.26 34.92 -6.84
N ASN A 264 50.56 36.21 -6.80
CA ASN A 264 51.35 36.85 -7.87
C ASN A 264 52.68 36.10 -8.06
N GLY A 265 52.94 35.66 -9.29
CA GLY A 265 54.09 34.83 -9.66
C GLY A 265 53.83 33.32 -9.73
N ASP A 266 52.71 32.80 -9.21
CA ASP A 266 52.33 31.39 -9.41
C ASP A 266 52.00 31.11 -10.89
N ARG A 267 52.42 29.94 -11.39
CA ARG A 267 52.00 29.47 -12.73
C ARG A 267 50.54 29.03 -12.76
N LYS A 268 50.11 28.26 -11.76
CA LYS A 268 48.75 27.70 -11.61
C LYS A 268 48.06 28.25 -10.34
N PRO A 269 46.73 28.32 -10.28
CA PRO A 269 46.01 28.65 -9.05
C PRO A 269 46.07 27.51 -8.02
N ARG A 270 45.49 27.75 -6.84
CA ARG A 270 45.40 26.79 -5.73
C ARG A 270 44.20 25.86 -5.86
N TYR A 271 44.39 24.70 -6.50
CA TYR A 271 43.36 23.66 -6.61
C TYR A 271 42.98 23.04 -5.26
N GLU A 272 43.81 23.20 -4.23
CA GLU A 272 43.49 22.75 -2.87
C GLU A 272 42.17 23.34 -2.34
N TYR A 273 41.76 24.55 -2.76
CA TYR A 273 40.45 25.12 -2.40
C TYR A 273 39.29 24.53 -3.21
N MET A 274 39.53 24.03 -4.42
CA MET A 274 38.51 23.31 -5.21
C MET A 274 38.18 21.95 -4.57
N MET A 275 39.20 21.29 -4.00
CA MET A 275 39.02 20.11 -3.16
C MET A 275 38.22 20.44 -1.89
N MET A 276 38.56 21.50 -1.16
CA MET A 276 37.82 21.93 0.04
C MET A 276 36.36 22.30 -0.27
N ASN A 277 36.06 22.87 -1.44
CA ASN A 277 34.69 23.21 -1.85
C ASN A 277 33.80 21.98 -2.09
N LYS A 278 34.37 20.84 -2.51
CA LYS A 278 33.66 19.56 -2.64
C LYS A 278 33.53 18.83 -1.31
N GLU A 279 34.63 18.74 -0.56
CA GLU A 279 34.71 17.90 0.63
C GLU A 279 34.18 18.58 1.89
N LEU A 280 34.50 19.85 2.13
CA LEU A 280 34.06 20.56 3.34
C LEU A 280 32.78 21.36 3.10
N GLY A 281 32.62 21.95 1.91
CA GLY A 281 31.51 22.86 1.60
C GLY A 281 30.08 22.34 1.80
N PRO A 282 29.76 21.04 1.65
CA PRO A 282 28.41 20.53 1.93
C PRO A 282 28.12 20.29 3.42
N TYR A 283 29.14 20.38 4.27
CA TYR A 283 29.15 19.85 5.63
C TYR A 283 29.74 20.80 6.69
N TRP A 284 30.32 21.95 6.29
CA TRP A 284 30.98 22.91 7.19
C TRP A 284 30.67 24.37 6.80
N GLU A 285 30.42 25.23 7.80
CA GLU A 285 30.36 26.68 7.64
C GLU A 285 31.40 27.40 8.51
N ARG A 286 31.64 28.67 8.19
CA ARG A 286 32.42 29.60 9.02
C ARG A 286 31.53 30.19 10.10
N LYS A 287 31.67 29.70 11.34
CA LYS A 287 30.88 30.12 12.50
C LYS A 287 31.27 31.51 13.02
N LYS A 288 32.57 31.81 13.06
CA LYS A 288 33.10 33.10 13.57
C LYS A 288 34.54 33.33 13.10
N SER A 289 34.86 34.58 12.74
CA SER A 289 36.26 35.03 12.58
C SER A 289 36.67 35.94 13.73
N TYR A 290 37.96 35.90 14.06
CA TYR A 290 38.63 36.75 15.04
C TYR A 290 39.74 37.50 14.33
N HIS A 291 39.63 38.83 14.25
CA HIS A 291 40.65 39.72 13.72
C HIS A 291 40.98 40.75 14.81
N THR A 292 42.22 40.82 15.27
CA THR A 292 42.63 41.71 16.36
C THR A 292 43.62 42.78 15.91
N SER A 293 43.71 43.86 16.68
CA SER A 293 44.70 44.92 16.45
C SER A 293 46.16 44.49 16.72
N SER A 294 46.40 43.28 17.25
CA SER A 294 47.74 42.70 17.39
C SER A 294 48.16 41.87 16.17
N GLY A 295 47.30 41.74 15.16
CA GLY A 295 47.53 40.88 14.00
C GLY A 295 47.21 39.40 14.25
N LEU A 296 46.47 39.06 15.31
CA LEU A 296 45.90 37.72 15.44
C LEU A 296 44.71 37.62 14.48
N ASP A 297 44.83 36.67 13.55
CA ASP A 297 43.76 36.17 12.70
C ASP A 297 43.45 34.72 13.12
N ALA A 298 42.19 34.41 13.41
CA ALA A 298 41.74 33.04 13.66
C ALA A 298 40.31 32.84 13.15
N VAL A 299 39.98 31.61 12.73
CA VAL A 299 38.68 31.24 12.17
C VAL A 299 38.14 30.02 12.89
N LEU A 300 36.92 30.13 13.41
CA LEU A 300 36.14 29.03 13.96
C LEU A 300 35.17 28.51 12.89
N TYR A 301 35.38 27.28 12.48
CA TYR A 301 34.49 26.51 11.61
C TYR A 301 33.57 25.62 12.45
N GLU A 302 32.38 25.32 11.94
CA GLU A 302 31.42 24.40 12.55
C GLU A 302 30.77 23.51 11.49
N THR A 303 30.54 22.25 11.82
CA THR A 303 29.76 21.30 10.99
C THR A 303 28.36 21.84 10.74
N LYS A 304 28.03 22.07 9.47
CA LYS A 304 26.79 22.68 9.00
C LYS A 304 26.39 22.10 7.66
N SER A 305 25.16 21.62 7.55
CA SER A 305 24.59 21.18 6.27
C SER A 305 23.14 21.64 6.11
N ASP A 306 22.63 21.60 4.88
CA ASP A 306 21.20 21.74 4.57
C ASP A 306 20.51 20.40 4.29
N PHE A 307 21.25 19.29 4.37
CA PHE A 307 20.74 17.92 4.31
C PHE A 307 19.92 17.57 5.55
N LEU A 308 18.86 16.77 5.39
CA LEU A 308 17.84 16.56 6.43
C LEU A 308 18.25 15.55 7.51
N TYR A 309 19.19 14.68 7.18
CA TYR A 309 19.69 13.60 8.04
C TYR A 309 20.85 14.06 8.94
N LEU A 310 21.56 15.13 8.59
CA LEU A 310 22.73 15.60 9.34
C LEU A 310 22.38 16.59 10.47
N PRO A 311 22.73 16.28 11.74
CA PRO A 311 22.71 17.26 12.82
C PRO A 311 23.78 18.35 12.61
N ASN A 312 23.44 19.58 12.97
CA ASN A 312 24.34 20.73 12.89
C ASN A 312 25.05 20.95 14.24
N GLY A 313 26.28 21.47 14.24
CA GLY A 313 27.04 21.74 15.46
C GLY A 313 27.57 20.47 16.16
N THR A 314 27.86 19.41 15.40
CA THR A 314 28.50 18.18 15.89
C THR A 314 30.00 18.33 16.09
N ALA A 315 30.72 19.14 15.32
CA ALA A 315 32.13 19.44 15.55
C ALA A 315 32.50 20.88 15.19
N GLN A 316 33.59 21.37 15.81
CA GLN A 316 34.13 22.71 15.59
C GLN A 316 35.65 22.68 15.42
N VAL A 317 36.19 23.51 14.53
CA VAL A 317 37.64 23.65 14.34
C VAL A 317 38.03 25.13 14.48
N LEU A 318 38.90 25.45 15.44
CA LEU A 318 39.53 26.76 15.57
C LEU A 318 40.90 26.74 14.90
N ALA A 319 41.01 27.36 13.72
CA ALA A 319 42.26 27.51 13.00
C ALA A 319 42.89 28.89 13.28
N PHE A 320 44.10 28.90 13.84
CA PHE A 320 44.92 30.11 13.98
C PHE A 320 45.82 30.28 12.76
N ARG A 321 45.72 31.45 12.12
CA ARG A 321 46.58 31.85 11.01
C ARG A 321 47.98 32.19 11.54
N GLY A 322 49.02 31.86 10.77
CA GLY A 322 50.38 32.35 11.01
C GLY A 322 50.65 33.64 10.22
N THR A 323 51.59 34.46 10.68
CA THR A 323 52.12 35.54 9.82
C THR A 323 52.82 34.98 8.59
N SER A 324 52.79 35.71 7.47
CA SER A 324 53.40 35.31 6.19
C SER A 324 54.93 35.36 6.20
N ASP A 325 55.52 36.08 7.15
CA ASP A 325 56.90 36.55 7.03
C ASP A 325 57.85 35.79 7.97
N ALA A 326 58.41 34.71 7.43
CA ALA A 326 59.27 33.77 8.12
C ALA A 326 60.54 34.38 8.76
N LYS A 327 60.96 35.58 8.33
CA LYS A 327 62.04 36.32 8.99
C LYS A 327 61.59 36.86 10.35
N ASP A 328 60.39 37.42 10.40
CA ASP A 328 59.83 38.09 11.56
C ASP A 328 59.36 37.06 12.59
N ILE A 329 58.83 35.91 12.13
CA ILE A 329 58.56 34.73 13.00
C ILE A 329 59.78 34.36 13.87
N LYS A 330 60.99 34.42 13.31
CA LYS A 330 62.20 34.15 14.09
C LYS A 330 62.59 35.33 14.99
N ALA A 331 62.35 36.57 14.56
CA ALA A 331 62.59 37.75 15.39
C ALA A 331 61.63 37.79 16.59
N ASP A 332 60.33 37.80 16.36
CA ASP A 332 59.28 37.96 17.38
C ASP A 332 59.28 36.83 18.43
N ILE A 333 59.73 35.63 18.06
CA ILE A 333 59.76 34.45 18.95
C ILE A 333 61.17 34.20 19.55
N THR A 334 62.26 34.68 18.92
CA THR A 334 63.64 34.37 19.35
C THR A 334 64.47 35.58 19.78
N LEU A 335 64.20 36.80 19.30
CA LEU A 335 64.88 38.04 19.75
C LEU A 335 64.27 38.57 21.06
N GLY A 336 64.65 37.84 22.12
CA GLY A 336 64.69 38.21 23.53
C GLY A 336 64.12 39.56 24.00
N THR A 337 63.03 39.47 24.77
CA THR A 337 62.99 39.94 26.17
C THR A 337 62.19 39.01 27.10
N GLY A 338 62.07 37.71 26.76
CA GLY A 338 61.33 36.73 27.59
C GLY A 338 59.82 36.98 27.68
N GLY A 339 59.29 37.89 26.85
CA GLY A 339 57.92 38.38 26.89
C GLY A 339 56.89 37.43 26.27
N ASN A 340 55.66 37.55 26.74
CA ASN A 340 54.48 36.90 26.20
C ASN A 340 53.96 37.73 25.01
N PRO A 341 53.99 37.24 23.76
CA PRO A 341 53.49 38.00 22.61
C PRO A 341 51.98 38.25 22.78
N GLN A 342 51.52 39.45 22.43
CA GLN A 342 50.13 39.89 22.65
C GLN A 342 49.10 38.93 22.00
N GLN A 343 49.39 38.45 20.79
CA GLN A 343 48.60 37.41 20.11
C GLN A 343 48.43 36.14 20.97
N GLY A 344 49.46 35.76 21.73
CA GLY A 344 49.41 34.63 22.65
C GLY A 344 48.43 34.84 23.81
N ILE A 345 48.30 36.07 24.33
CA ILE A 345 47.28 36.42 25.33
C ILE A 345 45.87 36.37 24.70
N GLU A 346 45.75 36.83 23.46
CA GLU A 346 44.47 36.85 22.74
C GLU A 346 44.00 35.44 22.37
N ALA A 347 44.88 34.52 21.97
CA ALA A 347 44.58 33.10 21.80
C ALA A 347 44.12 32.43 23.11
N GLU A 348 44.76 32.77 24.23
CA GLU A 348 44.32 32.30 25.56
C GLU A 348 42.95 32.87 25.95
N ASN A 349 42.63 34.10 25.56
CA ASN A 349 41.31 34.70 25.79
C ASN A 349 40.21 34.15 24.87
N ILE A 350 40.52 33.82 23.61
CA ILE A 350 39.60 33.08 22.73
C ILE A 350 39.27 31.71 23.35
N MET A 351 40.25 31.04 23.95
CA MET A 351 39.99 29.79 24.67
C MET A 351 39.08 29.98 25.90
N ARG A 352 39.20 31.09 26.65
CA ARG A 352 38.26 31.44 27.74
C ARG A 352 36.83 31.69 27.24
N GLU A 353 36.69 32.24 26.04
CA GLU A 353 35.40 32.50 25.39
C GLU A 353 34.73 31.17 25.01
N LEU A 354 35.42 30.33 24.24
CA LEU A 354 34.90 29.04 23.78
C LEU A 354 34.63 28.06 24.92
N ALA A 355 35.44 28.08 25.98
CA ALA A 355 35.19 27.28 27.19
C ALA A 355 33.93 27.67 27.98
N LYS A 356 33.25 28.77 27.61
CA LYS A 356 31.99 29.24 28.20
C LYS A 356 30.82 29.19 27.22
N ASP A 357 31.07 28.96 25.94
CA ASP A 357 30.04 28.84 24.91
C ASP A 357 29.50 27.41 24.85
N LYS A 358 28.21 27.25 25.18
CA LYS A 358 27.51 25.96 25.18
C LYS A 358 27.19 25.42 23.78
N SER A 359 27.41 26.22 22.73
CA SER A 359 27.29 25.77 21.34
C SER A 359 28.57 25.10 20.82
N ILE A 360 29.62 25.03 21.63
CA ILE A 360 30.85 24.28 21.35
C ILE A 360 30.72 22.89 21.98
N THR A 361 30.83 21.84 21.16
CA THR A 361 30.46 20.46 21.49
C THR A 361 31.65 19.51 21.37
N ASN A 362 32.37 19.57 20.25
CA ASN A 362 33.57 18.79 19.98
C ASN A 362 34.60 19.68 19.27
N LEU A 363 35.44 20.37 20.05
CA LEU A 363 36.37 21.40 19.58
C LEU A 363 37.76 20.85 19.27
N TYR A 364 38.25 21.15 18.08
CA TYR A 364 39.60 20.86 17.60
C TYR A 364 40.33 22.17 17.31
N LEU A 365 41.66 22.20 17.46
CA LEU A 365 42.48 23.37 17.18
C LEU A 365 43.51 23.06 16.09
N THR A 366 43.74 24.00 15.17
CA THR A 366 44.84 23.89 14.21
C THR A 366 45.56 25.21 13.92
N GLY A 367 46.76 25.13 13.36
CA GLY A 367 47.57 26.28 13.01
C GLY A 367 48.96 25.91 12.50
N HIS A 368 49.49 26.73 11.60
CA HIS A 368 50.83 26.59 11.03
C HIS A 368 51.75 27.70 11.51
N SER A 369 53.04 27.38 11.71
CA SER A 369 54.06 28.33 12.17
C SER A 369 53.62 29.07 13.45
N LEU A 370 53.65 30.40 13.48
CA LEU A 370 53.14 31.23 14.58
C LEU A 370 51.69 30.85 14.99
N GLY A 371 50.82 30.50 14.05
CA GLY A 371 49.48 30.00 14.36
C GLY A 371 49.50 28.68 15.16
N GLY A 372 50.44 27.78 14.84
CA GLY A 372 50.69 26.56 15.61
C GLY A 372 51.32 26.80 16.99
N TYR A 373 51.97 27.95 17.20
CA TYR A 373 52.32 28.43 18.54
C TYR A 373 51.09 28.96 19.30
N LEU A 374 50.17 29.68 18.64
CA LEU A 374 48.92 30.13 19.25
C LEU A 374 48.03 28.95 19.69
N VAL A 375 48.00 27.86 18.91
CA VAL A 375 47.37 26.59 19.32
C VAL A 375 47.98 26.05 20.63
N GLN A 376 49.30 25.97 20.75
CA GLN A 376 49.96 25.53 21.99
C GLN A 376 49.52 26.38 23.19
N ARG A 377 49.49 27.70 23.02
CA ARG A 377 49.07 28.65 24.07
C ARG A 377 47.62 28.42 24.50
N ALA A 378 46.70 28.27 23.55
CA ALA A 378 45.29 27.99 23.83
C ALA A 378 45.10 26.62 24.52
N MET A 379 45.76 25.56 24.03
CA MET A 379 45.71 24.21 24.63
C MET A 379 46.23 24.21 26.07
N VAL A 380 47.36 24.87 26.33
CA VAL A 380 47.94 25.04 27.66
C VAL A 380 47.02 25.82 28.59
N GLU A 381 46.35 26.86 28.10
CA GLU A 381 45.40 27.62 28.91
C GLU A 381 44.18 26.80 29.32
N ALA A 382 43.60 26.01 28.41
CA ALA A 382 42.50 25.10 28.74
C ALA A 382 42.94 24.05 29.78
N TYR A 383 44.14 23.48 29.63
CA TYR A 383 44.73 22.56 30.60
C TYR A 383 44.94 23.23 31.97
N GLN A 384 45.49 24.45 32.00
CA GLN A 384 45.73 25.19 33.25
C GLN A 384 44.42 25.62 33.94
N LEU A 385 43.38 25.97 33.18
CA LEU A 385 42.05 26.26 33.74
C LEU A 385 41.39 25.02 34.37
N ALA A 386 41.64 23.83 33.82
CA ALA A 386 41.16 22.56 34.37
C ALA A 386 41.98 22.07 35.58
N TYR A 387 43.31 22.19 35.53
CA TYR A 387 44.23 21.43 36.41
C TYR A 387 45.27 22.26 37.18
N SER A 388 45.27 23.60 37.09
CA SER A 388 46.21 24.43 37.84
C SER A 388 45.57 24.98 39.12
N ASP A 389 46.06 24.52 40.27
CA ASP A 389 45.57 24.95 41.59
C ASP A 389 46.07 26.34 42.00
N SER A 390 46.95 26.98 41.22
CA SER A 390 47.39 28.36 41.44
C SER A 390 46.38 29.42 40.95
N ARG A 391 45.30 29.01 40.28
CA ARG A 391 44.28 29.91 39.73
C ARG A 391 43.12 30.08 40.70
N VAL A 392 42.96 31.29 41.21
CA VAL A 392 41.83 31.66 42.09
C VAL A 392 40.52 31.64 41.28
N MET A 393 39.76 30.55 41.42
CA MET A 393 38.42 30.37 40.85
C MET A 393 37.55 29.51 41.76
N SER A 394 36.23 29.48 41.53
CA SER A 394 35.34 28.63 42.32
C SER A 394 35.48 27.14 41.94
N PRO A 395 35.28 26.17 42.87
CA PRO A 395 35.31 24.75 42.54
C PRO A 395 34.32 24.35 41.43
N LYS A 396 33.16 25.03 41.37
CA LYS A 396 32.15 24.85 40.32
C LYS A 396 32.64 25.31 38.95
N GLU A 397 33.43 26.39 38.89
CA GLU A 397 34.04 26.89 37.65
C GLU A 397 35.21 26.00 37.22
N GLN A 398 36.08 25.56 38.15
CA GLN A 398 37.16 24.61 37.85
C GLN A 398 36.61 23.28 37.31
N LEU A 399 35.50 22.78 37.88
CA LEU A 399 34.81 21.59 37.37
C LEU A 399 34.24 21.80 35.96
N ALA A 400 33.74 23.00 35.64
CA ALA A 400 33.28 23.33 34.29
C ALA A 400 34.45 23.33 33.28
N TYR A 401 35.61 23.91 33.63
CA TYR A 401 36.80 23.83 32.78
C TYR A 401 37.38 22.41 32.66
N ARG A 402 37.31 21.58 33.72
CA ARG A 402 37.67 20.15 33.64
C ARG A 402 36.76 19.40 32.66
N ASN A 403 35.44 19.63 32.72
CA ASN A 403 34.49 19.03 31.78
C ASN A 403 34.74 19.51 30.34
N PHE A 404 35.00 20.80 30.14
CA PHE A 404 35.36 21.33 28.82
C PHE A 404 36.66 20.70 28.29
N TYR A 405 37.75 20.72 29.06
CA TYR A 405 39.05 20.21 28.64
C TYR A 405 39.04 18.70 28.34
N ASN A 406 38.31 17.91 29.13
CA ASN A 406 38.26 16.46 28.94
C ASN A 406 37.28 16.05 27.83
N ASN A 407 36.09 16.64 27.81
CA ASN A 407 34.97 16.10 27.03
C ASN A 407 34.66 16.92 25.76
N VAL A 408 34.89 18.24 25.77
CA VAL A 408 34.56 19.14 24.65
C VAL A 408 35.78 19.42 23.78
N LEU A 409 36.86 19.94 24.36
CA LEU A 409 38.14 20.13 23.69
C LEU A 409 38.74 18.75 23.39
N LYS A 410 38.84 18.37 22.12
CA LYS A 410 39.33 17.06 21.68
C LYS A 410 40.84 17.07 21.54
N LYS A 411 41.37 17.79 20.55
CA LYS A 411 42.77 17.74 20.13
C LYS A 411 43.24 19.09 19.56
N GLY A 412 44.52 19.39 19.69
CA GLY A 412 45.21 20.42 18.90
C GLY A 412 46.25 19.79 17.96
N THR A 413 46.29 20.21 16.69
CA THR A 413 47.29 19.77 15.71
C THR A 413 48.02 20.97 15.14
N THR A 414 49.35 20.90 15.05
CA THR A 414 50.20 22.04 14.69
C THR A 414 51.22 21.64 13.62
N PHE A 415 51.48 22.56 12.69
CA PHE A 415 52.32 22.30 11.52
C PHE A 415 53.49 23.29 11.46
N ASN A 416 54.73 22.79 11.36
CA ASN A 416 55.97 23.58 11.41
C ASN A 416 55.99 24.61 12.56
N ALA A 417 55.50 24.23 13.73
CA ALA A 417 55.26 25.16 14.84
C ALA A 417 56.51 25.34 15.72
N PRO A 418 56.92 26.59 16.04
CA PRO A 418 57.90 26.85 17.10
C PRO A 418 57.34 26.40 18.45
N LYS A 419 58.21 25.95 19.35
CA LYS A 419 57.79 25.63 20.73
C LYS A 419 57.45 26.88 21.53
N VAL A 420 56.70 26.71 22.62
CA VAL A 420 56.64 27.70 23.70
C VAL A 420 58.03 27.76 24.37
N VAL A 421 58.87 28.70 23.90
CA VAL A 421 60.31 28.74 24.21
C VAL A 421 60.59 29.01 25.69
N THR A 422 61.40 28.14 26.28
CA THR A 422 61.89 28.23 27.67
C THR A 422 63.30 28.85 27.70
N SER A 423 63.39 30.18 27.82
CA SER A 423 64.67 30.90 27.92
C SER A 423 65.06 31.16 29.37
N PHE A 424 66.36 31.19 29.68
CA PHE A 424 66.89 31.39 31.05
C PHE A 424 66.48 32.73 31.70
N ILE A 425 65.96 33.67 30.90
CA ILE A 425 65.48 35.00 31.30
C ILE A 425 63.93 35.08 31.38
N SER A 426 63.21 34.02 30.96
CA SER A 426 61.74 33.96 31.00
C SER A 426 61.23 33.77 32.42
N GLY A 427 60.11 34.43 32.77
CA GLY A 427 59.43 34.23 34.05
C GLY A 427 58.98 32.78 34.28
N ARG A 428 58.92 32.35 35.56
CA ARG A 428 58.62 30.97 35.98
C ARG A 428 57.31 30.42 35.38
N GLU A 429 56.31 31.26 35.21
CA GLU A 429 55.01 30.91 34.61
C GLU A 429 55.12 30.54 33.12
N PHE A 430 55.97 31.24 32.36
CA PHE A 430 56.19 30.98 30.94
C PHE A 430 56.99 29.69 30.73
N TRP A 431 57.94 29.41 31.63
CA TRP A 431 58.58 28.09 31.73
C TRP A 431 57.55 26.97 31.95
N GLN A 432 56.60 27.17 32.88
CA GLN A 432 55.56 26.18 33.13
C GLN A 432 54.65 25.98 31.90
N LYS A 433 54.28 27.05 31.18
CA LYS A 433 53.51 26.92 29.93
C LYS A 433 54.24 26.07 28.86
N GLY A 434 55.57 26.13 28.78
CA GLY A 434 56.37 25.25 27.92
C GLY A 434 56.34 23.77 28.35
N LEU A 435 56.49 23.50 29.65
CA LEU A 435 56.42 22.15 30.21
C LEU A 435 55.00 21.55 30.07
N ASP A 436 53.96 22.35 30.30
CA ASP A 436 52.56 21.96 30.12
C ASP A 436 52.27 21.61 28.65
N SER A 437 52.75 22.41 27.69
CA SER A 437 52.61 22.12 26.26
C SER A 437 53.17 20.73 25.93
N LYS A 438 54.40 20.44 26.40
CA LYS A 438 55.04 19.13 26.22
C LYS A 438 54.25 18.00 26.92
N LYS A 439 53.66 18.26 28.08
CA LYS A 439 52.83 17.27 28.80
C LYS A 439 51.55 16.93 28.03
N ILE A 440 50.87 17.92 27.45
CA ILE A 440 49.65 17.75 26.65
C ILE A 440 49.98 17.00 25.35
N ALA A 441 51.15 17.26 24.75
CA ALA A 441 51.62 16.52 23.59
C ALA A 441 51.91 15.04 23.93
N LYS A 442 52.56 14.76 25.07
CA LYS A 442 52.79 13.39 25.55
C LYS A 442 51.52 12.62 25.94
N SER A 443 50.40 13.31 26.18
CA SER A 443 49.09 12.66 26.37
C SER A 443 48.30 12.48 25.07
N GLY A 444 48.93 12.68 23.89
CA GLY A 444 48.30 12.55 22.57
C GLY A 444 47.27 13.63 22.23
N LYS A 445 46.98 14.56 23.14
CA LYS A 445 45.95 15.60 23.00
C LYS A 445 46.44 16.82 22.21
N LEU A 446 47.75 16.91 22.00
CA LEU A 446 48.41 17.89 21.13
C LEU A 446 49.38 17.14 20.21
N THR A 447 49.42 17.51 18.93
CA THR A 447 50.31 16.88 17.94
C THR A 447 51.09 17.96 17.17
N HIS A 448 52.38 17.68 16.94
CA HIS A 448 53.32 18.57 16.29
C HIS A 448 53.91 17.90 15.05
N TYR A 449 53.47 18.32 13.87
CA TYR A 449 54.09 17.92 12.60
C TYR A 449 55.18 18.92 12.22
N ILE A 450 56.32 18.42 11.72
CA ILE A 450 57.45 19.23 11.22
C ILE A 450 58.01 18.65 9.92
N VAL A 451 58.57 19.49 9.04
CA VAL A 451 59.36 19.04 7.88
C VAL A 451 60.88 19.11 8.16
N ASP A 452 61.64 18.19 7.57
CA ASP A 452 63.10 18.07 7.71
C ASP A 452 63.88 19.32 7.28
N ASN A 453 63.40 20.00 6.23
CA ASN A 453 64.07 21.13 5.60
C ASN A 453 63.45 22.49 5.96
N ASP A 454 62.82 22.59 7.13
CA ASP A 454 62.39 23.87 7.68
C ASP A 454 63.63 24.75 7.99
N SER A 455 63.81 25.79 7.19
CA SER A 455 64.92 26.75 7.32
C SER A 455 64.68 27.81 8.41
N THR A 456 63.43 27.92 8.88
CA THR A 456 62.89 28.91 9.83
C THR A 456 62.92 28.32 11.24
N ILE A 457 62.17 27.23 11.48
CA ILE A 457 62.00 26.56 12.77
C ILE A 457 63.08 25.49 12.94
N ARG A 458 64.31 25.96 13.08
CA ARG A 458 65.49 25.10 13.29
C ARG A 458 65.42 24.40 14.65
N LYS A 459 66.16 23.29 14.81
CA LYS A 459 66.15 22.38 15.99
C LYS A 459 66.11 23.04 17.39
N GLY A 460 66.72 24.21 17.59
CA GLY A 460 66.65 24.92 18.88
C GLY A 460 65.30 25.58 19.19
N VAL A 461 64.56 25.98 18.16
CA VAL A 461 63.25 26.65 18.22
C VAL A 461 62.08 25.69 17.95
N SER A 462 62.35 24.55 17.32
CA SER A 462 61.40 23.42 17.20
C SER A 462 60.92 22.93 18.56
N ASN A 463 59.72 22.36 18.56
CA ASN A 463 59.27 21.42 19.59
C ASN A 463 60.24 20.21 19.69
N ASP A 464 60.31 19.62 20.88
CA ASP A 464 61.35 18.65 21.22
C ASP A 464 61.13 17.31 20.49
N SER A 465 62.24 16.60 20.20
CA SER A 465 62.24 15.41 19.33
C SER A 465 61.42 14.22 19.83
N ASP A 466 61.03 14.22 21.11
CA ASP A 466 60.19 13.20 21.75
C ASP A 466 58.68 13.53 21.74
N VAL A 467 58.28 14.62 21.08
CA VAL A 467 56.85 15.03 20.91
C VAL A 467 56.51 15.52 19.50
N VAL A 468 57.39 15.35 18.52
CA VAL A 468 57.17 15.76 17.12
C VAL A 468 57.11 14.57 16.17
N ILE A 469 56.22 14.64 15.18
CA ILE A 469 56.15 13.73 14.04
C ILE A 469 56.81 14.44 12.85
N ASN A 470 58.01 13.98 12.48
CA ASN A 470 58.68 14.48 11.30
C ASN A 470 58.07 13.81 10.05
N VAL A 471 57.53 14.62 9.14
CA VAL A 471 56.88 14.09 7.93
C VAL A 471 57.88 13.74 6.83
N GLY A 472 59.04 14.41 6.80
CA GLY A 472 60.08 14.26 5.77
C GLY A 472 60.47 15.60 5.14
N ARG A 473 61.10 15.55 3.96
CA ARG A 473 61.51 16.73 3.19
C ARG A 473 60.48 17.10 2.12
N THR A 474 60.14 18.38 1.99
CA THR A 474 59.24 18.94 0.95
C THR A 474 59.95 19.96 0.08
N SER A 475 59.37 20.38 -1.05
CA SER A 475 59.90 21.50 -1.84
C SER A 475 59.61 22.88 -1.21
N GLY A 476 58.50 23.02 -0.50
CA GLY A 476 58.05 24.24 0.16
C GLY A 476 58.70 24.54 1.53
N GLY A 477 59.31 23.55 2.20
CA GLY A 477 59.93 23.71 3.51
C GLY A 477 58.97 24.29 4.55
N HIS A 478 59.26 25.49 5.06
CA HIS A 478 58.41 26.20 6.03
C HIS A 478 57.06 26.73 5.45
N SER A 479 56.67 26.38 4.23
CA SER A 479 55.35 26.72 3.71
C SER A 479 54.26 25.84 4.34
N SER A 480 53.09 26.41 4.65
CA SER A 480 51.87 25.65 4.93
C SER A 480 51.52 24.67 3.80
N ARG A 481 51.85 25.06 2.56
CA ARG A 481 51.63 24.27 1.34
C ARG A 481 52.50 23.02 1.25
N SER A 482 53.52 22.87 2.09
CA SER A 482 54.32 21.64 2.21
C SER A 482 53.47 20.40 2.47
N TYR A 483 52.33 20.56 3.16
CA TYR A 483 51.40 19.47 3.48
C TYR A 483 50.40 19.14 2.35
N PHE A 484 50.46 19.88 1.24
CA PHE A 484 49.65 19.66 0.02
C PHE A 484 50.50 19.20 -1.17
N GLU A 485 51.79 18.91 -0.98
CA GLU A 485 52.68 18.43 -2.04
C GLU A 485 52.38 16.97 -2.39
N ALA A 486 52.43 16.64 -3.69
CA ALA A 486 52.05 15.34 -4.24
C ALA A 486 53.01 14.18 -3.94
N ASP A 487 53.99 14.40 -3.05
CA ASP A 487 55.07 13.49 -2.72
C ASP A 487 54.62 12.39 -1.71
N MET A 488 55.54 11.78 -0.97
CA MET A 488 55.21 10.73 0.01
C MET A 488 54.52 11.26 1.28
N ILE A 489 54.54 12.57 1.53
CA ILE A 489 54.03 13.17 2.78
C ILE A 489 52.51 13.21 2.78
N ASN A 490 51.88 13.72 1.72
CA ASN A 490 50.41 13.81 1.69
C ASN A 490 49.70 12.46 1.48
N ARG A 491 50.48 11.38 1.28
CA ARG A 491 50.04 9.98 1.14
C ARG A 491 50.31 9.13 2.39
N ARG A 492 50.75 9.75 3.49
CA ARG A 492 50.84 9.10 4.81
C ARG A 492 49.45 8.70 5.30
N SER A 493 49.37 7.56 5.97
CA SER A 493 48.16 7.04 6.62
C SER A 493 47.47 8.07 7.52
N GLU A 494 48.27 8.88 8.22
CA GLU A 494 47.81 9.94 9.12
C GLU A 494 47.00 11.04 8.40
N PHE A 495 47.21 11.23 7.10
CA PHE A 495 46.58 12.27 6.28
C PHE A 495 45.60 11.69 5.24
N ILE A 496 45.07 10.48 5.49
CA ILE A 496 44.05 9.81 4.68
C ILE A 496 42.84 9.53 5.58
N SER A 497 41.64 9.94 5.14
CA SER A 497 40.38 9.54 5.79
C SER A 497 39.55 8.72 4.80
N GLY A 498 39.52 7.40 4.98
CA GLY A 498 38.85 6.44 4.08
C GLY A 498 39.09 6.70 2.59
N LYS A 499 38.07 7.19 1.87
CA LYS A 499 38.09 7.52 0.43
C LYS A 499 38.83 8.83 0.10
N ARG A 500 39.06 9.71 1.07
CA ARG A 500 39.78 10.99 0.92
C ARG A 500 41.30 10.77 1.00
N ILE A 501 41.83 10.12 -0.03
CA ILE A 501 43.20 9.53 -0.08
C ILE A 501 44.35 10.48 -0.49
N SER A 502 44.11 11.78 -0.68
CA SER A 502 45.14 12.73 -1.15
C SER A 502 44.79 14.19 -0.84
N LEU A 503 45.78 15.08 -0.91
CA LEU A 503 45.62 16.55 -0.75
C LEU A 503 46.09 17.35 -1.99
N ASP A 504 46.70 16.70 -2.97
CA ASP A 504 47.16 17.30 -4.25
C ASP A 504 46.12 17.21 -5.38
N GLY A 505 45.05 16.44 -5.17
CA GLY A 505 43.98 16.20 -6.14
C GLY A 505 42.84 17.21 -6.11
N THR A 506 41.74 16.88 -6.80
CA THR A 506 40.52 17.73 -6.85
C THR A 506 39.47 17.38 -5.78
N GLY A 507 39.85 16.55 -4.81
CA GLY A 507 38.96 16.05 -3.74
C GLY A 507 38.02 14.92 -4.14
N TYR A 508 37.59 14.16 -3.12
CA TYR A 508 36.51 13.18 -3.19
C TYR A 508 35.14 13.86 -2.97
N GLN A 509 34.07 13.26 -3.48
CA GLN A 509 32.67 13.59 -3.19
C GLN A 509 31.78 12.47 -3.75
N ASP A 510 30.74 12.01 -3.04
CA ASP A 510 29.69 11.22 -3.70
C ASP A 510 28.97 12.12 -4.72
N LYS A 511 28.77 11.61 -5.93
CA LYS A 511 28.09 12.31 -7.03
C LYS A 511 26.66 12.71 -6.64
N LYS A 512 25.97 11.90 -5.84
CA LYS A 512 24.59 12.10 -5.40
C LYS A 512 24.46 13.33 -4.49
N ILE A 513 25.48 13.66 -3.69
CA ILE A 513 25.53 14.87 -2.84
C ILE A 513 25.28 16.15 -3.66
N THR A 514 25.69 16.18 -4.93
CA THR A 514 25.47 17.33 -5.82
C THR A 514 24.00 17.53 -6.25
N THR A 515 23.13 16.54 -5.99
CA THR A 515 21.69 16.59 -6.31
C THR A 515 20.77 16.53 -5.09
N VAL A 516 21.29 16.29 -3.88
CA VAL A 516 20.52 16.31 -2.61
C VAL A 516 19.88 17.67 -2.37
N LYS A 517 18.58 17.67 -2.06
CA LYS A 517 17.78 18.84 -1.66
C LYS A 517 16.68 18.46 -0.67
N SER A 518 16.44 19.34 0.30
CA SER A 518 15.21 19.34 1.11
C SER A 518 14.03 19.85 0.27
N VAL A 519 13.07 18.99 -0.05
CA VAL A 519 11.84 19.32 -0.80
C VAL A 519 10.69 19.65 0.18
N GLU A 520 9.83 20.62 -0.15
CA GLU A 520 8.70 21.03 0.70
C GLU A 520 7.43 20.25 0.35
N LYS A 521 6.83 19.55 1.32
CA LYS A 521 5.52 18.88 1.18
C LYS A 521 4.40 19.90 1.37
N VAL A 522 3.80 20.34 0.25
CA VAL A 522 2.80 21.42 0.21
C VAL A 522 1.35 20.93 0.19
N GLY A 523 1.11 19.63 -0.02
CA GLY A 523 -0.24 19.06 0.08
C GLY A 523 -0.26 17.54 0.04
N GLU A 524 -1.35 16.95 0.54
CA GLU A 524 -1.65 15.53 0.47
C GLU A 524 -3.16 15.35 0.31
N THR A 525 -3.59 14.49 -0.61
CA THR A 525 -5.00 14.18 -0.87
C THR A 525 -5.16 12.69 -1.14
N ALA A 526 -6.00 12.00 -0.36
CA ALA A 526 -6.39 10.62 -0.61
C ALA A 526 -7.72 10.57 -1.38
N VAL A 527 -7.82 9.66 -2.35
CA VAL A 527 -9.03 9.40 -3.16
C VAL A 527 -9.27 7.90 -3.22
N TYR A 528 -10.51 7.46 -3.07
CA TYR A 528 -10.87 6.03 -3.12
C TYR A 528 -11.48 5.66 -4.49
N SER A 529 -11.22 4.44 -4.95
CA SER A 529 -11.74 3.91 -6.23
C SER A 529 -11.96 2.40 -6.17
N LYS A 530 -12.65 1.85 -7.18
CA LYS A 530 -12.90 0.41 -7.35
C LYS A 530 -11.98 -0.16 -8.44
N ARG A 531 -11.28 -1.27 -8.16
CA ARG A 531 -10.43 -1.99 -9.12
C ARG A 531 -10.72 -3.49 -9.04
N GLY A 532 -11.42 -4.03 -10.03
CA GLY A 532 -12.05 -5.35 -9.87
C GLY A 532 -13.11 -5.27 -8.76
N ASP A 533 -13.08 -6.18 -7.79
CA ASP A 533 -13.89 -6.09 -6.57
C ASP A 533 -13.17 -5.39 -5.39
N ASP A 534 -11.89 -5.03 -5.54
CA ASP A 534 -11.11 -4.35 -4.49
C ASP A 534 -11.40 -2.84 -4.43
N ILE A 535 -11.31 -2.28 -3.22
CA ILE A 535 -11.27 -0.83 -3.00
C ILE A 535 -9.82 -0.39 -2.88
N ILE A 536 -9.40 0.53 -3.75
CA ILE A 536 -8.06 1.12 -3.77
C ILE A 536 -8.11 2.53 -3.16
N LYS A 537 -7.13 2.86 -2.33
CA LYS A 537 -6.84 4.21 -1.83
C LYS A 537 -5.65 4.75 -2.61
N SER A 538 -5.86 5.82 -3.38
CA SER A 538 -4.83 6.53 -4.13
C SER A 538 -4.45 7.80 -3.37
N THR A 539 -3.30 7.79 -2.71
CA THR A 539 -2.76 8.92 -1.92
C THR A 539 -1.82 9.75 -2.79
N THR A 540 -2.22 10.96 -3.17
CA THR A 540 -1.39 11.88 -3.97
C THR A 540 -0.73 12.92 -3.07
N VAL A 541 0.59 13.03 -3.12
CA VAL A 541 1.38 14.04 -2.40
C VAL A 541 1.86 15.09 -3.39
N SER A 542 1.64 16.37 -3.07
CA SER A 542 2.12 17.52 -3.83
C SER A 542 3.35 18.12 -3.16
N MET A 543 4.42 18.28 -3.94
CA MET A 543 5.76 18.61 -3.45
C MET A 543 6.30 19.80 -4.22
N LYS A 544 6.95 20.74 -3.53
CA LYS A 544 7.46 21.99 -4.11
C LYS A 544 8.99 22.01 -4.05
N ASN A 545 9.60 22.23 -5.20
CA ASN A 545 11.03 22.50 -5.32
C ASN A 545 11.33 23.89 -4.72
N PRO A 546 12.26 24.02 -3.74
CA PRO A 546 12.53 25.29 -3.08
C PRO A 546 13.23 26.31 -3.99
N ASP A 547 14.02 25.86 -4.96
CA ASP A 547 14.84 26.72 -5.82
C ASP A 547 14.04 27.29 -7.00
N THR A 548 13.14 26.47 -7.58
CA THR A 548 12.37 26.83 -8.79
C THR A 548 10.92 27.18 -8.50
N GLY A 549 10.41 26.85 -7.31
CA GLY A 549 8.98 26.94 -6.96
C GLY A 549 8.08 25.93 -7.69
N GLN A 550 8.64 25.08 -8.57
CA GLN A 550 7.88 24.10 -9.34
C GLN A 550 7.23 23.05 -8.42
N ILE A 551 5.96 22.73 -8.69
CA ILE A 551 5.23 21.67 -7.97
C ILE A 551 5.25 20.38 -8.79
N THR A 552 5.71 19.30 -8.17
CA THR A 552 5.60 17.91 -8.66
C THR A 552 4.60 17.13 -7.80
N LYS A 553 4.19 15.94 -8.28
CA LYS A 553 3.26 15.06 -7.57
C LYS A 553 3.69 13.60 -7.66
N ASN A 554 3.71 12.92 -6.52
CA ASN A 554 3.84 11.45 -6.46
C ASN A 554 2.50 10.86 -5.98
N THR A 555 2.17 9.65 -6.43
CA THR A 555 0.95 8.95 -6.05
C THR A 555 1.28 7.55 -5.56
N LEU A 556 0.79 7.20 -4.37
CA LEU A 556 0.77 5.84 -3.82
C LEU A 556 -0.60 5.21 -4.05
N GLU A 557 -0.65 3.93 -4.39
CA GLU A 557 -1.88 3.14 -4.43
C GLU A 557 -1.82 1.99 -3.43
N GLU A 558 -2.78 1.96 -2.50
CA GLU A 558 -2.92 0.95 -1.44
C GLU A 558 -4.24 0.17 -1.64
N VAL A 559 -4.25 -1.15 -1.43
CA VAL A 559 -5.51 -1.91 -1.33
C VAL A 559 -6.13 -1.61 0.04
N PHE A 560 -7.18 -0.79 0.06
CA PHE A 560 -7.85 -0.37 1.29
C PHE A 560 -8.79 -1.46 1.84
N LYS A 561 -9.54 -2.13 0.95
CA LYS A 561 -10.38 -3.29 1.29
C LYS A 561 -10.39 -4.29 0.12
N LYS A 562 -9.77 -5.46 0.33
CA LYS A 562 -9.83 -6.58 -0.62
C LYS A 562 -11.24 -7.18 -0.68
N ASP A 563 -11.71 -7.52 -1.88
CA ASP A 563 -13.09 -7.92 -2.20
C ASP A 563 -14.16 -6.90 -1.69
N GLY A 564 -13.74 -5.69 -1.32
CA GLY A 564 -14.53 -4.75 -0.52
C GLY A 564 -15.72 -4.13 -1.23
N ALA A 565 -15.80 -4.21 -2.56
CA ALA A 565 -16.90 -3.72 -3.39
C ALA A 565 -17.56 -4.85 -4.22
N LYS A 566 -17.38 -6.11 -3.80
CA LYS A 566 -17.92 -7.31 -4.45
C LYS A 566 -19.44 -7.31 -4.55
N SER A 567 -19.96 -7.64 -5.72
CA SER A 567 -21.41 -7.64 -5.96
C SER A 567 -22.11 -8.75 -5.17
N THR A 568 -23.27 -8.46 -4.58
CA THR A 568 -24.10 -9.44 -3.87
C THR A 568 -25.20 -9.99 -4.77
N VAL A 569 -25.51 -11.28 -4.62
CA VAL A 569 -26.52 -11.98 -5.43
C VAL A 569 -27.50 -12.68 -4.50
N VAL A 570 -28.79 -12.35 -4.64
CA VAL A 570 -29.88 -12.90 -3.84
C VAL A 570 -30.83 -13.68 -4.75
N VAL A 571 -30.91 -15.00 -4.54
CA VAL A 571 -31.82 -15.89 -5.28
C VAL A 571 -33.04 -16.20 -4.42
N THR A 572 -34.22 -15.72 -4.81
CA THR A 572 -35.50 -16.11 -4.19
C THR A 572 -36.16 -17.22 -5.02
N PRO A 573 -36.55 -18.37 -4.45
CA PRO A 573 -37.35 -19.36 -5.16
C PRO A 573 -38.77 -18.83 -5.43
N ILE A 574 -39.35 -19.20 -6.57
CA ILE A 574 -40.74 -18.90 -6.95
C ILE A 574 -41.51 -20.21 -6.91
N GLN A 575 -42.53 -20.29 -6.05
CA GLN A 575 -43.34 -21.51 -5.91
C GLN A 575 -44.17 -21.77 -7.19
N PRO A 576 -44.36 -23.04 -7.58
CA PRO A 576 -45.26 -23.39 -8.68
C PRO A 576 -46.71 -23.09 -8.28
N SER A 577 -47.48 -22.49 -9.20
CA SER A 577 -48.93 -22.37 -9.04
C SER A 577 -49.61 -23.73 -9.20
N ILE A 578 -50.75 -23.93 -8.54
CA ILE A 578 -51.55 -25.16 -8.69
C ILE A 578 -52.61 -24.93 -9.77
N ARG A 579 -52.73 -25.85 -10.72
CA ARG A 579 -53.81 -25.91 -11.72
C ARG A 579 -54.52 -27.26 -11.62
N TYR A 580 -55.84 -27.24 -11.69
CA TYR A 580 -56.65 -28.45 -11.76
C TYR A 580 -57.12 -28.72 -13.19
N GLU A 581 -57.09 -29.99 -13.60
CA GLU A 581 -57.47 -30.43 -14.95
C GLU A 581 -58.40 -31.65 -14.87
N LYS A 582 -59.30 -31.81 -15.86
CA LYS A 582 -60.24 -32.94 -15.92
C LYS A 582 -59.55 -34.18 -16.46
N ASP A 583 -59.51 -35.24 -15.65
CA ASP A 583 -59.18 -36.59 -16.11
C ASP A 583 -60.49 -37.32 -16.44
N THR A 584 -60.74 -37.50 -17.73
CA THR A 584 -61.93 -38.17 -18.29
C THR A 584 -61.86 -39.69 -18.22
N THR A 585 -60.72 -40.28 -17.82
CA THR A 585 -60.50 -41.73 -17.87
C THR A 585 -60.90 -42.44 -16.58
N ARG A 586 -60.98 -41.70 -15.47
CA ARG A 586 -61.08 -42.21 -14.09
C ARG A 586 -62.33 -41.72 -13.36
N ALA A 587 -62.90 -42.56 -12.50
CA ALA A 587 -64.17 -42.30 -11.81
C ALA A 587 -64.04 -41.21 -10.73
N LYS A 588 -65.11 -40.44 -10.51
CA LYS A 588 -65.10 -39.20 -9.70
C LYS A 588 -64.60 -39.36 -8.25
N ASP A 589 -64.77 -40.57 -7.69
CA ASP A 589 -64.44 -40.90 -6.30
C ASP A 589 -63.00 -41.44 -6.12
N GLU A 590 -62.21 -41.53 -7.21
CA GLU A 590 -60.81 -41.95 -7.13
C GLU A 590 -59.86 -40.84 -6.63
N SER A 591 -58.67 -41.24 -6.14
CA SER A 591 -57.62 -40.31 -5.74
C SER A 591 -57.15 -39.41 -6.90
N LYS A 592 -57.02 -38.10 -6.65
CA LYS A 592 -56.41 -37.13 -7.58
C LYS A 592 -54.94 -37.48 -7.84
N ILE A 593 -54.47 -37.30 -9.07
CA ILE A 593 -53.05 -37.47 -9.43
C ILE A 593 -52.40 -36.09 -9.50
N THR A 594 -51.27 -35.91 -8.80
CA THR A 594 -50.51 -34.66 -8.78
C THR A 594 -49.21 -34.82 -9.56
N GLU A 595 -49.07 -34.04 -10.63
CA GLU A 595 -47.84 -33.89 -11.41
C GLU A 595 -47.11 -32.64 -10.91
N ALA A 596 -45.94 -32.83 -10.29
CA ALA A 596 -45.26 -31.78 -9.52
C ALA A 596 -44.64 -30.70 -10.43
N GLY A 597 -45.03 -29.44 -10.21
CA GLY A 597 -44.45 -28.29 -10.88
C GLY A 597 -43.03 -28.01 -10.41
N THR A 598 -42.16 -27.55 -11.32
CA THR A 598 -40.79 -27.14 -10.98
C THR A 598 -40.79 -25.70 -10.47
N PRO A 599 -40.17 -25.41 -9.30
CA PRO A 599 -40.01 -24.05 -8.82
C PRO A 599 -39.21 -23.17 -9.79
N GLY A 600 -39.62 -21.91 -9.91
CA GLY A 600 -38.88 -20.87 -10.60
C GLY A 600 -37.84 -20.22 -9.69
N THR A 601 -37.09 -19.25 -10.22
CA THR A 601 -36.15 -18.44 -9.44
C THR A 601 -36.21 -16.97 -9.85
N ARG A 602 -36.11 -16.08 -8.86
CA ARG A 602 -35.87 -14.64 -9.04
C ARG A 602 -34.49 -14.32 -8.50
N THR A 603 -33.55 -14.01 -9.39
CA THR A 603 -32.18 -13.61 -9.05
C THR A 603 -32.07 -12.09 -9.10
N ALA A 604 -31.87 -11.46 -7.95
CA ALA A 604 -31.49 -10.06 -7.85
C ALA A 604 -29.97 -9.95 -7.65
N THR A 605 -29.34 -8.97 -8.29
CA THR A 605 -27.90 -8.72 -8.17
C THR A 605 -27.69 -7.25 -7.81
N THR A 606 -27.07 -6.98 -6.67
CA THR A 606 -26.73 -5.63 -6.23
C THR A 606 -25.24 -5.40 -6.46
N THR A 607 -24.94 -4.41 -7.29
CA THR A 607 -23.57 -3.99 -7.60
C THR A 607 -23.21 -2.76 -6.76
N TYR A 608 -21.92 -2.46 -6.62
CA TYR A 608 -21.45 -1.33 -5.80
C TYR A 608 -20.47 -0.43 -6.55
N THR A 609 -20.66 0.87 -6.41
CA THR A 609 -19.65 1.90 -6.70
C THR A 609 -19.06 2.43 -5.39
N VAL A 610 -17.82 2.93 -5.43
CA VAL A 610 -17.11 3.46 -4.26
C VAL A 610 -17.24 4.98 -4.22
N ASN A 611 -17.60 5.55 -3.06
CA ASN A 611 -17.49 6.98 -2.80
C ASN A 611 -16.01 7.38 -2.73
N SER A 612 -15.61 8.32 -3.59
CA SER A 612 -14.22 8.73 -3.75
C SER A 612 -13.61 9.47 -2.55
N THR A 613 -14.43 9.92 -1.60
CA THR A 613 -13.98 10.71 -0.43
C THR A 613 -13.60 9.84 0.76
N ASP A 614 -14.33 8.74 1.00
CA ASP A 614 -14.27 7.95 2.24
C ASP A 614 -14.15 6.42 2.03
N GLY A 615 -14.26 5.95 0.79
CA GLY A 615 -14.22 4.52 0.47
C GLY A 615 -15.50 3.75 0.83
N ASN A 616 -16.61 4.44 1.13
CA ASN A 616 -17.89 3.80 1.41
C ASN A 616 -18.58 3.30 0.13
N LEU A 617 -19.40 2.24 0.26
CA LEU A 617 -20.13 1.66 -0.87
C LEU A 617 -21.46 2.39 -1.11
N ILE A 618 -21.75 2.64 -2.38
CA ILE A 618 -23.06 3.07 -2.88
C ILE A 618 -23.66 1.89 -3.65
N PRO A 619 -24.77 1.29 -3.17
CA PRO A 619 -25.40 0.13 -3.81
C PRO A 619 -26.25 0.53 -5.03
N HIS A 620 -26.25 -0.32 -6.05
CA HIS A 620 -27.09 -0.23 -7.24
C HIS A 620 -27.76 -1.58 -7.48
N GLU A 621 -29.06 -1.66 -7.21
CA GLU A 621 -29.86 -2.87 -7.41
C GLU A 621 -30.15 -3.08 -8.90
N GLY A 622 -29.67 -4.19 -9.46
CA GLY A 622 -29.99 -4.61 -10.81
C GLY A 622 -31.42 -5.14 -10.93
N LYS A 623 -32.04 -4.94 -12.10
CA LYS A 623 -33.36 -5.52 -12.38
C LYS A 623 -33.32 -7.04 -12.21
N PRO A 624 -34.23 -7.65 -11.42
CA PRO A 624 -34.15 -9.07 -11.11
C PRO A 624 -34.45 -9.93 -12.34
N VAL A 625 -33.60 -10.94 -12.56
CA VAL A 625 -33.80 -11.95 -13.61
C VAL A 625 -34.77 -13.01 -13.09
N ILE A 626 -35.84 -13.28 -13.84
CA ILE A 626 -36.86 -14.28 -13.48
C ILE A 626 -36.76 -15.48 -14.41
N LYS A 627 -36.54 -16.65 -13.84
CA LYS A 627 -36.84 -17.95 -14.44
C LYS A 627 -38.23 -18.38 -13.94
N PRO A 628 -39.24 -18.54 -14.80
CA PRO A 628 -40.59 -18.89 -14.37
C PRO A 628 -40.65 -20.30 -13.75
N SER A 629 -41.60 -20.52 -12.86
CA SER A 629 -42.00 -21.85 -12.39
C SER A 629 -42.91 -22.53 -13.41
N THR A 630 -42.89 -23.87 -13.49
CA THR A 630 -43.96 -24.63 -14.16
C THR A 630 -45.05 -24.97 -13.14
N PRO A 631 -46.34 -24.93 -13.51
CA PRO A 631 -47.43 -25.20 -12.57
C PRO A 631 -47.46 -26.67 -12.13
N THR A 632 -47.88 -26.91 -10.89
CA THR A 632 -48.26 -28.24 -10.40
C THR A 632 -49.64 -28.57 -10.94
N VAL A 633 -49.76 -29.64 -11.73
CA VAL A 633 -51.02 -30.04 -12.36
C VAL A 633 -51.67 -31.15 -11.51
N VAL A 634 -52.87 -30.87 -11.00
CA VAL A 634 -53.67 -31.84 -10.24
C VAL A 634 -54.81 -32.34 -11.12
N LYS A 635 -54.64 -33.56 -11.63
CA LYS A 635 -55.61 -34.27 -12.46
C LYS A 635 -56.73 -34.79 -11.55
N VAL A 636 -57.91 -34.18 -11.70
CA VAL A 636 -59.13 -34.51 -10.97
C VAL A 636 -59.90 -35.56 -11.78
N PRO A 637 -60.07 -36.79 -11.26
CA PRO A 637 -60.82 -37.81 -11.96
C PRO A 637 -62.29 -37.41 -11.97
N ALA A 638 -62.89 -37.46 -13.16
CA ALA A 638 -64.24 -36.98 -13.41
C ALA A 638 -64.78 -37.52 -14.75
N LYS A 639 -64.57 -38.83 -14.99
CA LYS A 639 -65.22 -39.57 -16.08
C LYS A 639 -66.74 -39.39 -16.01
N ASP A 640 -67.34 -39.14 -17.16
CA ASP A 640 -68.77 -38.85 -17.27
C ASP A 640 -69.61 -40.12 -17.07
N GLU A 641 -70.73 -40.01 -16.34
CA GLU A 641 -71.59 -41.14 -15.96
C GLU A 641 -72.75 -41.27 -16.94
N VAL A 642 -73.12 -42.51 -17.28
CA VAL A 642 -74.19 -42.84 -18.25
C VAL A 642 -75.09 -43.91 -17.66
N GLU A 643 -76.39 -43.67 -17.71
CA GLU A 643 -77.45 -44.55 -17.23
C GLU A 643 -78.61 -44.57 -18.23
N TYR A 644 -79.32 -45.70 -18.35
CA TYR A 644 -80.55 -45.81 -19.14
C TYR A 644 -81.75 -46.09 -18.25
N LEU A 645 -82.88 -45.45 -18.52
CA LEU A 645 -84.07 -45.52 -17.67
C LEU A 645 -85.37 -45.51 -18.49
N LYS A 646 -86.44 -46.09 -17.94
CA LYS A 646 -87.79 -46.11 -18.54
C LYS A 646 -88.54 -44.86 -18.10
N GLU A 647 -88.92 -44.00 -19.04
CA GLU A 647 -89.69 -42.79 -18.77
C GLU A 647 -90.95 -42.79 -19.65
N GLY A 648 -92.10 -43.10 -19.06
CA GLY A 648 -93.30 -43.45 -19.83
C GLY A 648 -93.09 -44.74 -20.63
N ASP A 649 -93.39 -44.73 -21.93
CA ASP A 649 -93.08 -45.81 -22.87
C ASP A 649 -91.69 -45.68 -23.51
N ASP A 650 -90.97 -44.58 -23.27
CA ASP A 650 -89.66 -44.31 -23.87
C ASP A 650 -88.51 -44.88 -23.01
N VAL A 651 -87.41 -45.21 -23.68
CA VAL A 651 -86.11 -45.46 -23.03
C VAL A 651 -85.29 -44.18 -23.17
N VAL A 652 -84.91 -43.60 -22.05
CA VAL A 652 -84.12 -42.36 -21.96
C VAL A 652 -82.70 -42.69 -21.51
N LYS A 653 -81.72 -42.07 -22.15
CA LYS A 653 -80.31 -42.08 -21.74
C LYS A 653 -80.04 -40.83 -20.92
N LYS A 654 -79.71 -41.03 -19.65
CA LYS A 654 -79.21 -40.02 -18.72
C LYS A 654 -77.69 -39.99 -18.80
N THR A 655 -77.11 -38.80 -18.97
CA THR A 655 -75.67 -38.58 -18.99
C THR A 655 -75.32 -37.45 -18.04
N ILE A 656 -74.49 -37.72 -17.03
CA ILE A 656 -73.97 -36.71 -16.10
C ILE A 656 -72.54 -36.39 -16.51
N THR A 657 -72.33 -35.18 -17.02
CA THR A 657 -71.01 -34.68 -17.39
C THR A 657 -70.41 -33.80 -16.30
N TYR A 658 -69.11 -33.88 -16.09
CA TYR A 658 -68.42 -33.08 -15.07
C TYR A 658 -67.52 -32.00 -15.67
N ALA A 659 -67.62 -30.77 -15.13
CA ALA A 659 -66.65 -29.70 -15.34
C ALA A 659 -65.74 -29.54 -14.12
N VAL A 660 -64.44 -29.31 -14.33
CA VAL A 660 -63.45 -29.03 -13.28
C VAL A 660 -63.19 -27.53 -13.19
N ASN A 661 -63.32 -26.95 -12.00
CA ASN A 661 -62.82 -25.60 -11.75
C ASN A 661 -61.28 -25.62 -11.71
N VAL A 662 -60.64 -24.89 -12.63
CA VAL A 662 -59.17 -24.91 -12.83
C VAL A 662 -58.35 -24.38 -11.64
N SER A 663 -58.96 -23.66 -10.70
CA SER A 663 -58.29 -23.04 -9.56
C SER A 663 -58.61 -23.70 -8.21
N THR A 664 -59.73 -24.43 -8.09
CA THR A 664 -60.13 -25.09 -6.84
C THR A 664 -60.25 -26.61 -6.94
N GLY A 665 -60.31 -27.17 -8.15
CA GLY A 665 -60.50 -28.61 -8.36
C GLY A 665 -61.85 -29.13 -7.90
N ALA A 666 -62.84 -28.24 -7.75
CA ALA A 666 -64.24 -28.58 -7.52
C ALA A 666 -64.89 -29.10 -8.81
N LEU A 667 -65.81 -30.05 -8.67
CA LEU A 667 -66.59 -30.60 -9.78
C LEU A 667 -67.97 -29.93 -9.85
N THR A 668 -68.40 -29.57 -11.06
CA THR A 668 -69.76 -29.13 -11.34
C THR A 668 -70.42 -30.16 -12.27
N PRO A 669 -71.39 -30.95 -11.78
CA PRO A 669 -72.15 -31.88 -12.62
C PRO A 669 -73.14 -31.13 -13.52
N THR A 670 -73.33 -31.62 -14.74
CA THR A 670 -74.37 -31.20 -15.68
C THR A 670 -75.07 -32.44 -16.23
N GLU A 671 -76.35 -32.60 -15.90
CA GLU A 671 -77.19 -33.69 -16.39
C GLU A 671 -77.80 -33.35 -17.76
N LYS A 672 -77.72 -34.30 -18.70
CA LYS A 672 -78.44 -34.28 -19.98
C LYS A 672 -79.20 -35.60 -20.13
N ASN A 673 -80.51 -35.50 -20.33
CA ASN A 673 -81.38 -36.64 -20.64
C ASN A 673 -81.78 -36.58 -22.12
N GLU A 674 -81.74 -37.73 -22.80
CA GLU A 674 -81.90 -37.83 -24.25
C GLU A 674 -82.65 -39.13 -24.61
N VAL A 675 -83.72 -39.05 -25.41
CA VAL A 675 -84.52 -40.23 -25.77
C VAL A 675 -83.69 -41.18 -26.64
N PHE A 676 -83.45 -42.39 -26.13
CA PHE A 676 -82.63 -43.42 -26.76
C PHE A 676 -83.46 -44.37 -27.63
N LYS A 677 -84.67 -44.74 -27.17
CA LYS A 677 -85.65 -45.52 -27.95
C LYS A 677 -87.06 -44.99 -27.65
N LYS A 678 -87.73 -44.43 -28.64
CA LYS A 678 -89.10 -43.92 -28.52
C LYS A 678 -90.15 -45.04 -28.67
N ASP A 679 -91.21 -45.00 -27.86
CA ASP A 679 -92.28 -46.00 -27.76
C ASP A 679 -91.77 -47.44 -27.48
N GLY A 680 -90.49 -47.57 -27.08
CA GLY A 680 -89.78 -48.86 -27.08
C GLY A 680 -90.25 -49.83 -26.01
N ALA A 681 -90.73 -49.33 -24.87
CA ALA A 681 -91.12 -50.13 -23.71
C ALA A 681 -92.66 -50.22 -23.54
N LYS A 682 -93.39 -50.03 -24.65
CA LYS A 682 -94.85 -49.95 -24.72
C LYS A 682 -95.53 -51.31 -24.61
N SER A 683 -96.57 -51.39 -23.79
CA SER A 683 -97.31 -52.63 -23.51
C SER A 683 -98.10 -53.16 -24.72
N LYS A 684 -98.27 -54.49 -24.79
CA LYS A 684 -98.92 -55.22 -25.91
C LYS A 684 -100.12 -56.01 -25.39
N VAL A 685 -101.23 -56.03 -26.13
CA VAL A 685 -102.52 -56.67 -25.72
C VAL A 685 -103.10 -57.54 -26.84
N VAL A 686 -103.72 -58.68 -26.50
CA VAL A 686 -104.28 -59.67 -27.45
C VAL A 686 -105.64 -60.21 -26.95
N VAL A 687 -106.60 -60.49 -27.86
CA VAL A 687 -107.99 -60.91 -27.54
C VAL A 687 -108.48 -62.08 -28.43
N THR A 688 -109.30 -63.00 -27.90
CA THR A 688 -109.84 -64.20 -28.59
C THR A 688 -111.32 -64.50 -28.23
N PRO A 689 -112.21 -64.88 -29.18
CA PRO A 689 -113.64 -65.17 -28.91
C PRO A 689 -114.00 -66.65 -28.59
N ILE A 690 -115.22 -66.90 -28.09
CA ILE A 690 -115.76 -68.19 -27.59
C ILE A 690 -117.22 -68.41 -28.10
N GLN A 691 -117.61 -69.61 -28.56
CA GLN A 691 -118.93 -69.87 -29.19
C GLN A 691 -120.01 -70.52 -28.27
N PRO A 692 -121.32 -70.30 -28.56
CA PRO A 692 -122.46 -70.86 -27.79
C PRO A 692 -122.93 -72.28 -28.20
N SER A 693 -123.72 -72.94 -27.34
CA SER A 693 -124.28 -74.30 -27.51
C SER A 693 -125.80 -74.34 -27.79
N ILE A 694 -126.42 -75.53 -27.94
CA ILE A 694 -127.83 -75.74 -28.40
C ILE A 694 -128.61 -76.70 -27.49
N ARG A 695 -129.94 -76.51 -27.32
CA ARG A 695 -130.88 -77.36 -26.54
C ARG A 695 -132.27 -77.50 -27.22
N TYR A 696 -133.05 -78.54 -26.88
CA TYR A 696 -134.41 -78.80 -27.39
C TYR A 696 -135.51 -78.84 -26.30
N GLU A 697 -136.79 -78.65 -26.68
CA GLU A 697 -137.99 -78.71 -25.80
C GLU A 697 -139.26 -79.21 -26.55
N LYS A 698 -140.25 -79.77 -25.82
CA LYS A 698 -141.58 -80.16 -26.37
C LYS A 698 -142.48 -78.93 -26.61
N ASP A 699 -143.24 -78.94 -27.71
CA ASP A 699 -144.41 -78.10 -27.94
C ASP A 699 -145.67 -78.98 -28.03
N ALA A 700 -146.59 -78.84 -27.08
CA ALA A 700 -147.82 -79.63 -26.99
C ALA A 700 -149.02 -78.99 -27.72
N THR A 701 -148.85 -77.83 -28.36
CA THR A 701 -149.96 -77.09 -28.99
C THR A 701 -150.25 -77.55 -30.42
N LYS A 702 -149.21 -78.05 -31.12
CA LYS A 702 -149.20 -78.39 -32.55
C LYS A 702 -149.19 -79.90 -32.80
N ALA A 703 -149.78 -80.33 -33.91
CA ALA A 703 -149.86 -81.74 -34.28
C ALA A 703 -148.47 -82.32 -34.57
N LYS A 704 -148.28 -83.62 -34.28
CA LYS A 704 -147.02 -84.32 -34.53
C LYS A 704 -146.77 -84.42 -36.04
N GLY A 705 -145.79 -83.66 -36.53
CA GLY A 705 -145.48 -83.52 -37.96
C GLY A 705 -145.34 -82.07 -38.42
N GLU A 706 -145.77 -81.09 -37.61
CA GLU A 706 -145.54 -79.67 -37.89
C GLU A 706 -144.06 -79.24 -37.64
N ALA A 707 -143.69 -78.07 -38.17
CA ALA A 707 -142.32 -77.57 -38.15
C ALA A 707 -141.83 -77.11 -36.76
N LYS A 708 -140.52 -77.27 -36.52
CA LYS A 708 -139.80 -76.84 -35.30
C LYS A 708 -139.51 -75.33 -35.31
N ILE A 709 -139.37 -74.72 -34.12
CA ILE A 709 -139.06 -73.29 -33.93
C ILE A 709 -137.71 -73.13 -33.19
N THR A 710 -136.84 -72.21 -33.62
CA THR A 710 -135.47 -72.02 -33.07
C THR A 710 -135.22 -70.58 -32.61
N VAL A 711 -134.48 -70.41 -31.50
CA VAL A 711 -134.04 -69.12 -30.94
C VAL A 711 -132.54 -69.18 -30.64
N ALA A 712 -131.74 -68.23 -31.16
CA ALA A 712 -130.27 -68.28 -31.13
C ALA A 712 -129.61 -67.64 -29.87
N GLY A 713 -128.46 -68.19 -29.46
CA GLY A 713 -127.60 -67.70 -28.37
C GLY A 713 -126.44 -66.79 -28.79
N THR A 714 -125.57 -66.38 -27.85
CA THR A 714 -124.52 -65.36 -28.04
C THR A 714 -123.13 -65.76 -27.52
N PRO A 715 -122.02 -65.36 -28.21
CA PRO A 715 -120.63 -65.71 -27.87
C PRO A 715 -120.00 -64.91 -26.70
N GLY A 716 -118.78 -65.31 -26.29
CA GLY A 716 -117.93 -64.68 -25.24
C GLY A 716 -116.48 -64.40 -25.71
N THR A 717 -115.55 -64.02 -24.80
CA THR A 717 -114.17 -63.57 -25.12
C THR A 717 -113.11 -63.85 -24.04
N ARG A 718 -111.81 -63.70 -24.38
CA ARG A 718 -110.61 -63.81 -23.53
C ARG A 718 -109.51 -62.79 -23.92
N THR A 719 -108.75 -62.24 -22.97
CA THR A 719 -107.71 -61.19 -23.18
C THR A 719 -106.40 -61.47 -22.42
N VAL A 720 -105.22 -61.01 -22.94
CA VAL A 720 -103.87 -61.09 -22.32
C VAL A 720 -103.05 -59.81 -22.59
N THR A 721 -102.13 -59.44 -21.68
CA THR A 721 -101.25 -58.23 -21.75
C THR A 721 -99.76 -58.56 -21.48
N THR A 722 -98.84 -57.80 -22.07
CA THR A 722 -97.36 -57.87 -21.86
C THR A 722 -96.79 -56.47 -21.58
N THR A 723 -95.84 -56.34 -20.66
CA THR A 723 -95.13 -55.10 -20.25
C THR A 723 -93.60 -55.24 -20.32
N TYR A 724 -92.84 -54.15 -20.10
CA TYR A 724 -91.36 -54.14 -20.24
C TYR A 724 -90.64 -53.32 -19.14
N THR A 725 -89.45 -53.78 -18.73
CA THR A 725 -88.47 -53.01 -17.93
C THR A 725 -87.17 -52.75 -18.73
N VAL A 726 -86.33 -51.80 -18.28
CA VAL A 726 -85.10 -51.35 -18.96
C VAL A 726 -83.86 -51.76 -18.16
N ASN A 727 -82.82 -52.26 -18.84
CA ASN A 727 -81.47 -52.43 -18.29
C ASN A 727 -80.73 -51.08 -18.29
N SER A 728 -80.26 -50.65 -17.11
CA SER A 728 -79.63 -49.35 -16.90
C SER A 728 -78.24 -49.19 -17.49
N THR A 729 -77.59 -50.28 -17.92
CA THR A 729 -76.23 -50.23 -18.50
C THR A 729 -76.23 -50.05 -20.02
N ASP A 730 -77.24 -50.56 -20.74
CA ASP A 730 -77.26 -50.65 -22.21
C ASP A 730 -78.57 -50.20 -22.88
N GLY A 731 -79.62 -49.91 -22.09
CA GLY A 731 -80.94 -49.51 -22.60
C GLY A 731 -81.70 -50.66 -23.30
N ASN A 732 -81.38 -51.92 -23.02
CA ASN A 732 -82.13 -53.08 -23.51
C ASN A 732 -83.38 -53.36 -22.66
N LEU A 733 -84.32 -54.11 -23.25
CA LEU A 733 -85.68 -54.30 -22.74
C LEU A 733 -85.91 -55.74 -22.26
N ILE A 734 -86.60 -55.89 -21.13
CA ILE A 734 -86.89 -57.16 -20.47
C ILE A 734 -88.42 -57.31 -20.37
N PRO A 735 -89.06 -58.31 -21.02
CA PRO A 735 -90.51 -58.46 -21.08
C PRO A 735 -91.11 -59.23 -19.89
N HIS A 736 -92.36 -58.93 -19.53
CA HIS A 736 -93.15 -59.59 -18.48
C HIS A 736 -94.61 -59.75 -18.94
N GLU A 737 -95.24 -60.92 -18.76
CA GLU A 737 -96.65 -61.17 -19.16
C GLU A 737 -97.62 -61.18 -17.97
N GLU A 738 -98.85 -60.72 -18.19
CA GLU A 738 -99.93 -60.61 -17.20
C GLU A 738 -101.00 -61.72 -17.34
N PRO A 739 -101.70 -62.09 -16.25
CA PRO A 739 -102.77 -63.10 -16.28
C PRO A 739 -103.96 -62.75 -17.20
N ALA A 740 -104.64 -63.79 -17.71
CA ALA A 740 -105.71 -63.65 -18.70
C ALA A 740 -107.10 -63.38 -18.09
N VAL A 741 -107.92 -62.55 -18.75
CA VAL A 741 -109.30 -62.22 -18.37
C VAL A 741 -110.31 -62.87 -19.34
N VAL A 742 -111.50 -63.31 -18.89
CA VAL A 742 -112.46 -64.12 -19.70
C VAL A 742 -113.93 -63.73 -19.43
N VAL A 743 -114.79 -63.80 -20.46
CA VAL A 743 -116.26 -63.57 -20.43
C VAL A 743 -117.03 -64.71 -21.14
N PRO A 744 -118.08 -65.32 -20.56
CA PRO A 744 -118.76 -66.52 -21.10
C PRO A 744 -119.96 -66.25 -22.04
N SER A 745 -120.41 -67.31 -22.74
CA SER A 745 -121.48 -67.33 -23.76
C SER A 745 -122.85 -67.89 -23.28
N LYS A 746 -123.95 -67.64 -24.02
CA LYS A 746 -125.32 -68.14 -23.76
C LYS A 746 -125.87 -69.04 -24.89
N PRO A 747 -126.65 -70.11 -24.60
CA PRO A 747 -127.09 -71.11 -25.59
C PRO A 747 -128.35 -70.76 -26.42
N THR A 748 -128.51 -71.50 -27.51
CA THR A 748 -129.64 -71.58 -28.47
C THR A 748 -130.68 -72.62 -28.04
N VAL A 749 -131.97 -72.42 -28.33
CA VAL A 749 -133.08 -73.35 -27.95
C VAL A 749 -134.01 -73.65 -29.13
N VAL A 750 -134.53 -74.88 -29.23
CA VAL A 750 -135.39 -75.38 -30.32
C VAL A 750 -136.63 -76.13 -29.82
N LYS A 751 -137.84 -75.81 -30.28
CA LYS A 751 -139.11 -76.44 -29.85
C LYS A 751 -139.71 -77.40 -30.89
N VAL A 752 -140.38 -78.47 -30.45
CA VAL A 752 -140.80 -79.61 -31.27
C VAL A 752 -142.28 -79.99 -31.09
N PRO A 753 -143.12 -79.90 -32.14
CA PRO A 753 -144.54 -80.30 -32.11
C PRO A 753 -144.82 -81.77 -31.79
N ALA A 754 -145.61 -82.02 -30.74
CA ALA A 754 -146.02 -83.35 -30.31
C ALA A 754 -147.32 -83.31 -29.46
N LYS A 755 -148.46 -82.98 -30.08
CA LYS A 755 -149.80 -83.08 -29.48
C LYS A 755 -150.40 -84.49 -29.61
N ASP A 756 -151.23 -84.86 -28.64
CA ASP A 756 -151.80 -86.19 -28.45
C ASP A 756 -153.15 -86.38 -29.19
N GLU A 757 -153.47 -87.62 -29.59
CA GLU A 757 -154.65 -87.97 -30.42
C GLU A 757 -155.67 -88.88 -29.70
N VAL A 758 -156.94 -88.84 -30.14
CA VAL A 758 -158.09 -89.46 -29.47
C VAL A 758 -159.13 -90.00 -30.46
N GLU A 759 -159.56 -91.25 -30.29
CA GLU A 759 -160.60 -91.92 -31.10
C GLU A 759 -161.69 -92.55 -30.22
N TYR A 760 -162.84 -92.86 -30.83
CA TYR A 760 -164.01 -93.51 -30.21
C TYR A 760 -164.54 -94.62 -31.12
N LEU A 761 -164.82 -95.80 -30.56
CA LEU A 761 -165.24 -97.00 -31.29
C LEU A 761 -166.47 -97.64 -30.62
N LYS A 762 -167.38 -98.22 -31.40
CA LYS A 762 -168.57 -98.94 -30.88
C LYS A 762 -168.29 -100.44 -30.82
N GLU A 763 -168.58 -101.06 -29.67
CA GLU A 763 -168.34 -102.47 -29.41
C GLU A 763 -169.57 -103.07 -28.69
N GLY A 764 -170.41 -103.79 -29.44
CA GLY A 764 -171.73 -104.22 -28.95
C GLY A 764 -172.65 -103.02 -28.71
N ASP A 765 -173.19 -102.89 -27.50
CA ASP A 765 -174.04 -101.76 -27.10
C ASP A 765 -173.28 -100.62 -26.40
N ASP A 766 -171.99 -100.80 -26.12
CA ASP A 766 -171.11 -99.80 -25.51
C ASP A 766 -170.24 -99.04 -26.54
N VAL A 767 -169.69 -97.89 -26.12
CA VAL A 767 -168.76 -97.07 -26.91
C VAL A 767 -167.50 -96.80 -26.08
N VAL A 768 -166.35 -97.25 -26.58
CA VAL A 768 -165.04 -97.18 -25.91
C VAL A 768 -164.20 -96.04 -26.51
N LYS A 769 -163.49 -95.32 -25.65
CA LYS A 769 -162.59 -94.22 -26.01
C LYS A 769 -161.13 -94.64 -25.90
N LYS A 770 -160.29 -94.28 -26.88
CA LYS A 770 -158.84 -94.54 -26.88
C LYS A 770 -158.05 -93.23 -27.09
N THR A 771 -156.94 -93.06 -26.39
CA THR A 771 -156.05 -91.90 -26.48
C THR A 771 -154.60 -92.36 -26.68
N THR A 772 -153.80 -91.61 -27.46
CA THR A 772 -152.37 -91.88 -27.69
C THR A 772 -151.55 -90.60 -27.47
N SER A 773 -150.49 -90.68 -26.66
CA SER A 773 -149.67 -89.53 -26.24
C SER A 773 -148.20 -89.61 -26.65
N TYR A 774 -147.51 -88.47 -26.68
CA TYR A 774 -146.10 -88.36 -27.09
C TYR A 774 -145.22 -87.53 -26.12
N GLU A 775 -143.90 -87.73 -26.16
CA GLU A 775 -142.89 -86.92 -25.45
C GLU A 775 -141.75 -86.48 -26.40
N VAL A 776 -140.82 -85.64 -25.93
CA VAL A 776 -139.66 -85.13 -26.70
C VAL A 776 -138.41 -85.00 -25.82
N ASN A 777 -137.26 -85.48 -26.32
CA ASN A 777 -135.95 -85.41 -25.67
C ASN A 777 -135.30 -84.01 -25.74
N ALA A 778 -134.78 -83.50 -24.61
CA ALA A 778 -134.23 -82.14 -24.51
C ALA A 778 -132.83 -81.91 -25.14
N SER A 779 -132.13 -82.98 -25.55
CA SER A 779 -130.80 -82.92 -26.18
C SER A 779 -130.82 -83.24 -27.68
N THR A 780 -131.80 -84.03 -28.15
CA THR A 780 -131.91 -84.46 -29.55
C THR A 780 -133.17 -83.96 -30.25
N GLY A 781 -134.22 -83.57 -29.51
CA GLY A 781 -135.49 -83.13 -30.07
C GLY A 781 -136.24 -84.22 -30.84
N ALA A 782 -136.10 -85.47 -30.42
CA ALA A 782 -136.81 -86.66 -30.90
C ALA A 782 -137.87 -87.10 -29.88
#